data_AF-B4VU87-F1
#
_entry.id   AF-B4VU87-F1
#
_cell.length_a   1.000
_cell.length_b   1.000
_cell.length_c   1.000
_cell.angle_alpha   90.00
_cell.angle_beta   90.00
_cell.angle_gamma   90.00
#
_symmetry.space_group_name_H-M   'P 1'
#
loop_
_entity.id
_entity.type
_entity.pdbx_description
1 polymer ?
#
loop_
_entity_poly.entity_id
_entity_poly.type
_entity_poly.pdbx_seq_one_letter_code
_entity_poly.pdbx_strand_id
1 'polypeptide(L)'
;MNMTKKQTIVQELLQVLKLRLINTSSVQQKLQKKAAKQRSQLSKVVGQLVFSDTQNPLHNMEVELWDRDIGTPEEYLGKGITDRNGYFEIYYDPDQAGFKDEPDLELRVIEIRTSFDTNNKLVLAKRLAYTIKGPDNVTQKEYDFGTCTVPYWLYNPTNSFPRILFTELEGTPDEDAIGRKLQGYEAANHLTPIKAKHVIKNTLNPDQPSLPEIQADYPPNSTIELERKNPGYTRSDEFFGLRILNGMNPCLPKKNKHNPNEYKVTFNWDAYEKDQIHDLHNVDATFEVKDGKFLPTSITIQSRQPDSYAPFSPLKEPVTYTPNDGDQWLQAKRIFRTNTFFAAELIEHYIKAHLQMEQYTVAAFRNLRKNPLRLMLIPHLKSLININRRADTVLVDPNEGYVVTAGPLTPESVVQICHESMSQLDWKGWQPRQPLCETHTYAKIANLYWQILTDYIDVFFQTYQDEIEREWIEIHRLSDDLVNHSVAYEPGKDSGSDDGYEWYDTNELTQPNNSRRTINGSLKVVSPITLSDKPDANDIEYLKQFCRFAIFHVTLWHSWVNDSQTDAGGEVLYSSLGLRNGSFGNEDDPTIAPDSGEATQLLYLVNVLTAIKYGYIIKNEDGDIPAEFRKILLNHKQDFAQLDFDVNNIRALINI
;
A
#
# COMPACT_ATOMS: atom_id res chain seq x y z
N MET A 1 16.83 -17.91 34.23
CA MET A 1 17.03 -17.20 35.52
C MET A 1 16.26 -15.89 35.41
N ASN A 2 15.24 -15.69 36.24
CA ASN A 2 14.26 -14.60 36.15
C ASN A 2 14.90 -13.21 36.35
N MET A 3 14.88 -12.35 35.33
CA MET A 3 15.04 -10.91 35.54
C MET A 3 13.81 -10.39 36.31
N THR A 4 14.05 -9.70 37.42
CA THR A 4 13.00 -9.26 38.33
C THR A 4 12.48 -7.87 37.96
N LYS A 5 11.15 -7.69 38.08
CA LYS A 5 10.37 -6.46 37.83
C LYS A 5 10.94 -5.15 38.43
N LYS A 6 11.94 -5.21 39.32
CA LYS A 6 12.61 -4.03 39.90
C LYS A 6 13.65 -3.39 38.98
N GLN A 7 14.29 -4.13 38.07
CA GLN A 7 15.32 -3.57 37.17
C GLN A 7 14.71 -2.78 36.01
N THR A 8 13.55 -3.20 35.51
CA THR A 8 12.79 -2.49 34.45
C THR A 8 12.27 -1.14 34.93
N ILE A 9 11.79 -1.05 36.18
CA ILE A 9 11.29 0.21 36.76
C ILE A 9 12.43 1.22 36.98
N VAL A 10 13.63 0.74 37.35
CA VAL A 10 14.81 1.62 37.54
C VAL A 10 15.33 2.14 36.20
N GLN A 11 15.30 1.34 35.14
CA GLN A 11 15.67 1.79 33.79
C GLN A 11 14.68 2.80 33.21
N GLU A 12 13.38 2.59 33.39
CA GLU A 12 12.33 3.54 32.98
C GLU A 12 12.42 4.87 33.75
N LEU A 13 12.63 4.82 35.07
CA LEU A 13 12.82 6.02 35.88
C LEU A 13 14.11 6.78 35.53
N LEU A 14 15.19 6.09 35.13
CA LEU A 14 16.42 6.71 34.64
C LEU A 14 16.21 7.41 33.28
N GLN A 15 15.36 6.86 32.41
CA GLN A 15 14.97 7.49 31.14
C GLN A 15 14.11 8.75 31.37
N VAL A 16 13.16 8.70 32.31
CA VAL A 16 12.33 9.84 32.71
C VAL A 16 13.14 10.93 33.41
N LEU A 17 14.16 10.56 34.19
CA LEU A 17 15.10 11.51 34.82
C LEU A 17 16.06 12.16 33.81
N LYS A 18 16.51 11.42 32.79
CA LYS A 18 17.28 11.99 31.66
C LYS A 18 16.46 13.03 30.88
N LEU A 19 15.16 12.80 30.69
CA LEU A 19 14.26 13.74 29.99
C LEU A 19 13.91 14.98 30.82
N ARG A 20 13.87 14.87 32.16
CA ARG A 20 13.61 16.04 33.05
C ARG A 20 14.82 16.94 33.29
N LEU A 21 16.03 16.55 32.87
CA LEU A 21 17.25 17.36 33.01
C LEU A 21 17.54 18.28 31.81
N ILE A 22 16.75 18.22 30.73
CA ILE A 22 16.96 19.04 29.52
C ILE A 22 16.02 20.26 29.43
N ASN A 23 15.10 20.44 30.39
CA ASN A 23 14.15 21.55 30.38
C ASN A 23 14.42 22.62 31.45
N THR A 24 15.66 23.12 31.49
CA THR A 24 15.97 24.38 32.17
C THR A 24 16.74 25.32 31.25
N SER A 25 16.35 26.60 31.26
CA SER A 25 16.86 27.70 30.43
C SER A 25 18.34 28.04 30.65
N SER A 26 19.08 27.24 31.42
CA SER A 26 20.52 27.40 31.70
C SER A 26 21.42 26.61 30.75
N VAL A 27 20.91 25.60 30.03
CA VAL A 27 21.71 24.76 29.10
C VAL A 27 21.81 25.35 27.69
N GLN A 28 20.77 26.05 27.22
CA GLN A 28 20.79 26.74 25.92
C GLN A 28 21.84 27.87 25.84
N GLN A 29 22.14 28.54 26.95
CA GLN A 29 23.20 29.56 27.02
C GLN A 29 24.63 28.97 27.09
N LYS A 30 24.79 27.72 27.56
CA LYS A 30 26.10 27.01 27.53
C LYS A 30 26.43 26.47 26.14
N LEU A 31 25.42 26.08 25.36
CA LEU A 31 25.61 25.60 23.98
C LEU A 31 25.96 26.73 22.99
N GLN A 32 25.51 27.97 23.22
CA GLN A 32 25.87 29.12 22.38
C GLN A 32 27.27 29.69 22.67
N LYS A 33 27.92 29.35 23.79
CA LYS A 33 29.25 29.84 24.16
C LYS A 33 30.43 28.96 23.72
N LYS A 34 30.19 27.82 23.07
CA LYS A 34 31.24 26.87 22.65
C LYS A 34 31.47 26.85 21.13
N ALA A 35 31.44 28.02 20.49
CA ALA A 35 31.80 28.16 19.07
C ALA A 35 32.63 29.43 18.85
N ALA A 36 33.95 29.31 19.04
CA ALA A 36 34.97 29.97 18.22
C ALA A 36 36.38 29.47 18.60
N LYS A 37 36.64 28.15 18.63
CA LYS A 37 37.99 27.68 18.22
C LYS A 37 38.06 27.92 16.71
N GLN A 38 39.15 28.50 16.20
CA GLN A 38 39.32 28.63 14.74
C GLN A 38 39.24 27.23 14.10
N ARG A 39 38.66 27.09 12.90
CA ARG A 39 38.65 25.84 12.12
C ARG A 39 40.03 25.17 12.02
N SER A 40 41.11 25.96 12.11
CA SER A 40 42.50 25.49 12.13
C SER A 40 42.86 24.59 13.32
N GLN A 41 42.05 24.57 14.39
CA GLN A 41 42.27 23.81 15.63
C GLN A 41 41.37 22.57 15.79
N LEU A 42 40.46 22.32 14.85
CA LEU A 42 39.60 21.12 14.86
C LEU A 42 40.25 20.01 14.02
N SER A 43 39.97 18.76 14.38
CA SER A 43 40.14 17.62 13.48
C SER A 43 38.94 17.54 12.54
N LYS A 44 39.09 16.83 11.43
CA LYS A 44 37.98 16.57 10.51
C LYS A 44 37.95 15.12 10.05
N VAL A 45 36.75 14.64 9.76
CA VAL A 45 36.55 13.39 9.04
C VAL A 45 35.84 13.65 7.72
N VAL A 46 36.26 12.91 6.71
CA VAL A 46 35.68 12.95 5.37
C VAL A 46 35.34 11.53 4.91
N GLY A 47 34.54 11.44 3.86
CA GLY A 47 34.21 10.17 3.22
C GLY A 47 33.04 10.34 2.25
N GLN A 48 32.58 9.21 1.72
CA GLN A 48 31.43 9.14 0.81
C GLN A 48 30.50 8.01 1.25
N LEU A 49 29.20 8.27 1.26
CA LEU A 49 28.18 7.24 1.47
C LEU A 49 27.48 6.89 0.16
N VAL A 50 27.34 5.60 -0.10
CA VAL A 50 26.57 5.05 -1.24
C VAL A 50 25.59 3.98 -0.75
N PHE A 51 24.48 3.79 -1.47
CA PHE A 51 23.58 2.66 -1.21
C PHE A 51 24.31 1.34 -1.48
N SER A 52 24.13 0.32 -0.63
CA SER A 52 24.80 -0.96 -0.84
C SER A 52 24.27 -1.76 -2.03
N ASP A 53 23.00 -1.57 -2.44
CA ASP A 53 22.39 -2.27 -3.58
C ASP A 53 22.77 -1.67 -4.94
N THR A 54 22.65 -0.35 -5.08
CA THR A 54 22.80 0.36 -6.37
C THR A 54 24.14 1.03 -6.54
N GLN A 55 24.91 1.20 -5.46
CA GLN A 55 26.14 2.00 -5.42
C GLN A 55 25.94 3.48 -5.79
N ASN A 56 24.68 3.93 -5.89
CA ASN A 56 24.35 5.33 -6.10
C ASN A 56 24.70 6.15 -4.84
N PRO A 57 24.97 7.46 -4.97
CA PRO A 57 25.15 8.36 -3.83
C PRO A 57 23.99 8.35 -2.82
N LEU A 58 24.31 8.10 -1.55
CA LEU A 58 23.38 8.34 -0.43
C LEU A 58 23.39 9.84 -0.10
N HIS A 59 22.66 10.59 -0.91
CA HIS A 59 22.66 12.05 -0.94
C HIS A 59 21.85 12.67 0.20
N ASN A 60 22.23 13.88 0.62
CA ASN A 60 21.49 14.73 1.57
C ASN A 60 21.15 14.06 2.92
N MET A 61 21.95 13.07 3.32
CA MET A 61 21.76 12.28 4.53
C MET A 61 22.49 12.93 5.71
N GLU A 62 21.82 13.06 6.86
CA GLU A 62 22.49 13.53 8.07
C GLU A 62 23.42 12.43 8.60
N VAL A 63 24.63 12.84 8.98
CA VAL A 63 25.63 11.97 9.57
C VAL A 63 26.14 12.56 10.88
N GLU A 64 26.32 11.72 11.88
CA GLU A 64 26.88 12.10 13.17
C GLU A 64 28.15 11.30 13.44
N LEU A 65 29.17 11.96 13.97
CA LEU A 65 30.40 11.34 14.42
C LEU A 65 30.34 11.19 15.94
N TRP A 66 30.66 10.00 16.41
CA TRP A 66 30.66 9.62 17.81
C TRP A 66 31.98 8.95 18.18
N ASP A 67 32.31 9.01 19.46
CA ASP A 67 33.40 8.29 20.11
C ASP A 67 32.86 7.02 20.78
N ARG A 68 33.35 5.85 20.36
CA ARG A 68 32.86 4.55 20.84
C ARG A 68 33.76 4.00 21.94
N ASP A 69 33.30 4.10 23.18
CA ASP A 69 34.03 3.52 24.30
C ASP A 69 33.44 2.19 24.77
N ILE A 70 34.30 1.22 25.08
CA ILE A 70 33.87 -0.04 25.69
C ILE A 70 33.56 0.19 27.18
N GLY A 71 32.27 0.14 27.53
CA GLY A 71 31.82 0.16 28.93
C GLY A 71 31.57 1.55 29.51
N THR A 72 31.72 2.62 28.72
CA THR A 72 31.25 3.97 29.01
C THR A 72 30.21 4.43 27.98
N PRO A 73 29.35 5.41 28.31
CA PRO A 73 28.44 5.98 27.32
C PRO A 73 29.23 6.67 26.21
N GLU A 74 28.87 6.38 24.97
CA GLU A 74 29.50 6.99 23.79
C GLU A 74 29.30 8.51 23.74
N GLU A 75 30.28 9.23 23.22
CA GLU A 75 30.32 10.69 23.22
C GLU A 75 30.12 11.28 21.82
N TYR A 76 29.30 12.32 21.70
CA TYR A 76 29.03 12.99 20.43
C TYR A 76 30.18 13.95 20.06
N LEU A 77 30.75 13.78 18.87
CA LEU A 77 31.91 14.54 18.39
C LEU A 77 31.53 15.63 17.38
N GLY A 78 30.56 15.36 16.51
CA GLY A 78 30.17 16.31 15.46
C GLY A 78 29.07 15.80 14.54
N LYS A 79 28.61 16.65 13.62
CA LYS A 79 27.64 16.25 12.58
C LYS A 79 27.93 16.92 11.24
N GLY A 80 27.43 16.30 10.19
CA GLY A 80 27.45 16.80 8.82
C GLY A 80 26.24 16.31 8.05
N ILE A 81 26.20 16.66 6.77
CA ILE A 81 25.20 16.18 5.81
C ILE A 81 25.95 15.78 4.55
N THR A 82 25.61 14.64 3.96
CA THR A 82 26.18 14.26 2.67
C THR A 82 25.71 15.22 1.57
N ASP A 83 26.58 15.54 0.62
CA ASP A 83 26.21 16.30 -0.57
C ASP A 83 25.44 15.44 -1.57
N ARG A 84 25.12 16.00 -2.75
CA ARG A 84 24.42 15.28 -3.84
C ARG A 84 25.16 14.05 -4.37
N ASN A 85 26.46 13.95 -4.11
CA ASN A 85 27.34 12.87 -4.52
C ASN A 85 27.68 11.95 -3.34
N GLY A 86 27.04 12.13 -2.18
CA GLY A 86 27.21 11.29 -1.00
C GLY A 86 28.42 11.67 -0.16
N TYR A 87 29.19 12.70 -0.53
CA TYR A 87 30.38 13.10 0.23
C TYR A 87 30.00 13.88 1.48
N PHE A 88 30.68 13.62 2.59
CA PHE A 88 30.53 14.37 3.83
C PHE A 88 31.87 14.92 4.33
N GLU A 89 31.80 16.02 5.07
CA GLU A 89 32.90 16.57 5.86
C GLU A 89 32.34 16.97 7.24
N ILE A 90 32.91 16.40 8.30
CA ILE A 90 32.53 16.68 9.69
C ILE A 90 33.75 17.20 10.43
N TYR A 91 33.64 18.38 11.03
CA TYR A 91 34.66 18.91 11.94
C TYR A 91 34.32 18.52 13.37
N TYR A 92 35.31 18.06 14.12
CA TYR A 92 35.16 17.66 15.52
C TYR A 92 36.36 18.07 16.36
N ASP A 93 36.15 18.18 17.68
CA ASP A 93 37.20 18.48 18.65
C ASP A 93 37.59 17.16 19.34
N PRO A 94 38.80 16.60 19.12
CA PRO A 94 39.23 15.36 19.76
C PRO A 94 39.22 15.46 21.29
N ASP A 95 39.35 16.68 21.85
CA ASP A 95 39.21 16.93 23.29
C ASP A 95 37.79 16.64 23.85
N GLN A 96 36.84 16.30 22.97
CA GLN A 96 35.47 15.84 23.32
C GLN A 96 35.32 14.32 23.25
N ALA A 97 36.38 13.60 22.87
CA ALA A 97 36.49 12.17 23.18
C ALA A 97 36.66 12.03 24.70
N GLY A 98 36.11 10.98 25.29
CA GLY A 98 35.92 10.86 26.74
C GLY A 98 37.22 10.70 27.55
N PHE A 99 37.21 9.72 28.47
CA PHE A 99 38.24 9.61 29.51
C PHE A 99 39.58 9.08 28.96
N LYS A 100 40.50 10.00 28.61
CA LYS A 100 41.96 9.82 28.41
C LYS A 100 42.49 9.11 27.17
N ASP A 101 41.66 8.60 26.28
CA ASP A 101 42.12 7.93 25.05
C ASP A 101 41.81 8.75 23.79
N GLU A 102 42.52 8.48 22.71
CA GLU A 102 42.29 9.09 21.40
C GLU A 102 40.98 8.55 20.82
N PRO A 103 40.19 9.35 20.08
CA PRO A 103 38.83 8.98 19.70
C PRO A 103 38.76 7.68 18.90
N ASP A 104 37.88 6.79 19.33
CA ASP A 104 37.49 5.58 18.61
C ASP A 104 36.26 5.93 17.75
N LEU A 105 36.46 6.14 16.46
CA LEU A 105 35.41 6.76 15.64
C LEU A 105 34.25 5.79 15.33
N GLU A 106 33.04 6.32 15.42
CA GLU A 106 31.80 5.72 14.94
C GLU A 106 31.02 6.74 14.11
N LEU A 107 30.70 6.39 12.87
CA LEU A 107 29.89 7.22 11.98
C LEU A 107 28.45 6.69 11.96
N ARG A 108 27.49 7.54 12.34
CA ARG A 108 26.07 7.22 12.39
C ARG A 108 25.32 7.89 11.26
N VAL A 109 24.53 7.12 10.53
CA VAL A 109 23.63 7.59 9.49
C VAL A 109 22.27 7.87 10.14
N ILE A 110 21.77 9.09 10.01
CA ILE A 110 20.59 9.58 10.71
C ILE A 110 19.46 9.89 9.73
N GLU A 111 18.34 9.19 9.89
CA GLU A 111 17.08 9.49 9.21
C GLU A 111 16.31 10.57 9.99
N ILE A 112 15.71 11.51 9.25
CA ILE A 112 14.88 12.57 9.81
C ILE A 112 13.41 12.32 9.46
N ARG A 113 12.60 12.12 10.50
CA ARG A 113 11.15 12.04 10.40
C ARG A 113 10.51 13.37 10.73
N THR A 114 9.38 13.66 10.10
CA THR A 114 8.70 14.95 10.19
C THR A 114 7.27 14.77 10.70
N SER A 115 6.87 15.61 11.64
CA SER A 115 5.47 15.77 12.06
C SER A 115 5.18 17.25 12.34
N PHE A 116 3.95 17.57 12.73
CA PHE A 116 3.56 18.92 13.11
C PHE A 116 3.07 18.97 14.56
N ASP A 117 3.49 20.00 15.30
CA ASP A 117 2.98 20.25 16.65
C ASP A 117 1.54 20.82 16.62
N THR A 118 0.97 21.07 17.80
CA THR A 118 -0.39 21.62 17.95
C THR A 118 -0.57 23.03 17.35
N ASN A 119 0.52 23.74 17.05
CA ASN A 119 0.52 25.04 16.38
C ASN A 119 0.88 24.93 14.89
N ASN A 120 0.86 23.71 14.33
CA ASN A 120 1.24 23.39 12.96
C ASN A 120 2.69 23.75 12.61
N LYS A 121 3.59 23.73 13.61
CA LYS A 121 5.04 23.90 13.37
C LYS A 121 5.69 22.56 13.13
N LEU A 122 6.60 22.53 12.15
CA LEU A 122 7.37 21.33 11.81
C LEU A 122 8.23 20.85 12.99
N VAL A 123 8.09 19.59 13.34
CA VAL A 123 8.87 18.85 14.32
C VAL A 123 9.73 17.82 13.60
N LEU A 124 11.03 17.80 13.93
CA LEU A 124 11.99 16.86 13.36
C LEU A 124 12.39 15.84 14.42
N ALA A 125 12.19 14.56 14.13
CA ALA A 125 12.63 13.45 14.97
C ALA A 125 13.78 12.70 14.28
N LYS A 126 14.84 12.40 15.04
CA LYS A 126 15.99 11.64 14.55
C LYS A 126 15.79 10.15 14.81
N ARG A 127 16.10 9.33 13.82
CA ARG A 127 16.20 7.88 13.91
C ARG A 127 17.60 7.45 13.46
N LEU A 128 18.27 6.63 14.25
CA LEU A 128 19.50 5.98 13.82
C LEU A 128 19.14 4.96 12.72
N ALA A 129 19.63 5.19 11.50
CA ALA A 129 19.38 4.33 10.35
C ALA A 129 20.46 3.26 10.21
N TYR A 130 21.72 3.61 10.42
CA TYR A 130 22.84 2.68 10.31
C TYR A 130 24.08 3.20 11.05
N THR A 131 24.98 2.28 11.41
CA THR A 131 26.24 2.59 12.09
C THR A 131 27.41 2.00 11.31
N ILE A 132 28.44 2.81 11.06
CA ILE A 132 29.71 2.42 10.45
C ILE A 132 30.80 2.58 11.51
N LYS A 133 31.48 1.48 11.83
CA LYS A 133 32.62 1.51 12.75
C LYS A 133 33.84 2.08 12.02
N GLY A 134 34.35 3.20 12.52
CA GLY A 134 35.63 3.78 12.13
C GLY A 134 36.80 3.12 12.88
N PRO A 135 38.02 3.62 12.71
CA PRO A 135 39.20 3.11 13.40
C PRO A 135 39.24 3.55 14.86
N ASP A 136 40.04 2.83 15.64
CA ASP A 136 40.33 3.14 17.03
C ASP A 136 41.54 4.10 17.12
N ASN A 137 41.62 4.91 18.17
CA ASN A 137 42.73 5.78 18.54
C ASN A 137 43.16 6.77 17.44
N VAL A 138 42.19 7.55 16.92
CA VAL A 138 42.42 8.49 15.81
C VAL A 138 43.18 9.73 16.25
N THR A 139 44.46 9.77 15.90
CA THR A 139 45.36 10.92 16.15
C THR A 139 45.52 11.83 14.92
N GLN A 140 45.03 11.41 13.75
CA GLN A 140 45.18 12.21 12.53
C GLN A 140 44.25 13.42 12.55
N LYS A 141 44.77 14.56 12.08
CA LYS A 141 43.97 15.79 11.93
C LYS A 141 42.85 15.65 10.89
N GLU A 142 43.07 14.78 9.90
CA GLU A 142 42.09 14.41 8.89
C GLU A 142 42.06 12.88 8.78
N TYR A 143 40.89 12.29 8.99
CA TYR A 143 40.64 10.88 8.77
C TYR A 143 39.61 10.70 7.63
N ASP A 144 39.91 9.82 6.68
CA ASP A 144 39.03 9.53 5.55
C ASP A 144 38.45 8.12 5.70
N PHE A 145 37.12 8.04 5.82
CA PHE A 145 36.37 6.78 5.81
C PHE A 145 36.36 6.11 4.43
N GLY A 146 36.78 6.82 3.37
CA GLY A 146 36.65 6.39 1.99
C GLY A 146 35.19 6.29 1.57
N THR A 147 34.90 5.44 0.59
CA THR A 147 33.53 5.12 0.18
C THR A 147 32.96 4.00 1.05
N CYS A 148 31.96 4.30 1.86
CA CYS A 148 31.22 3.34 2.67
C CYS A 148 29.86 3.03 2.03
N THR A 149 29.49 1.75 2.03
CA THR A 149 28.17 1.30 1.60
C THR A 149 27.21 1.26 2.79
N VAL A 150 25.96 1.68 2.56
CA VAL A 150 24.91 1.72 3.59
C VAL A 150 23.69 0.92 3.14
N PRO A 151 23.21 -0.06 3.93
CA PRO A 151 22.00 -0.82 3.63
C PRO A 151 20.72 -0.04 3.93
N TYR A 152 20.55 1.12 3.29
CA TYR A 152 19.41 2.01 3.54
C TYR A 152 18.25 1.72 2.58
N TRP A 153 17.14 1.18 3.11
CA TRP A 153 15.93 0.87 2.33
C TRP A 153 16.23 0.03 1.08
N LEU A 154 16.80 -1.15 1.29
CA LEU A 154 17.25 -2.02 0.20
C LEU A 154 16.08 -2.60 -0.59
N TYR A 155 16.22 -2.64 -1.92
CA TYR A 155 15.34 -3.49 -2.72
C TYR A 155 15.65 -4.96 -2.48
N ASN A 156 14.61 -5.80 -2.46
CA ASN A 156 14.77 -7.24 -2.37
C ASN A 156 15.14 -7.82 -3.75
N PRO A 157 16.40 -8.27 -3.96
CA PRO A 157 16.84 -8.72 -5.27
C PRO A 157 16.26 -10.09 -5.68
N THR A 158 15.64 -10.82 -4.74
CA THR A 158 15.01 -12.12 -5.02
C THR A 158 13.51 -12.01 -5.27
N ASN A 159 12.92 -10.84 -5.05
CA ASN A 159 11.51 -10.61 -5.33
C ASN A 159 11.34 -10.11 -6.77
N SER A 160 10.36 -10.66 -7.49
CA SER A 160 10.05 -10.24 -8.87
C SER A 160 9.45 -8.83 -8.94
N PHE A 161 9.04 -8.26 -7.81
CA PHE A 161 8.48 -6.93 -7.69
C PHE A 161 9.43 -6.00 -6.91
N PRO A 162 9.44 -4.69 -7.22
CA PRO A 162 10.24 -3.68 -6.51
C PRO A 162 9.75 -3.46 -5.07
N ARG A 163 10.17 -4.35 -4.18
CA ARG A 163 9.79 -4.39 -2.76
C ARG A 163 10.99 -4.25 -1.86
N ILE A 164 10.78 -3.86 -0.62
CA ILE A 164 11.87 -3.72 0.34
C ILE A 164 12.39 -5.09 0.80
N LEU A 165 13.70 -5.18 1.06
CA LEU A 165 14.33 -6.31 1.72
C LEU A 165 14.20 -6.15 3.24
N PHE A 166 13.49 -7.07 3.88
CA PHE A 166 13.53 -7.21 5.34
C PHE A 166 14.64 -8.17 5.74
N THR A 167 15.58 -7.72 6.56
CA THR A 167 16.56 -8.60 7.21
C THR A 167 16.13 -8.88 8.64
N GLU A 168 16.26 -10.13 9.10
CA GLU A 168 15.85 -10.52 10.47
C GLU A 168 16.62 -9.76 11.56
N LEU A 169 17.80 -9.23 11.23
CA LEU A 169 18.71 -8.56 12.16
C LEU A 169 18.41 -7.07 12.35
N GLU A 170 17.87 -6.38 11.33
CA GLU A 170 17.71 -4.92 11.35
C GLU A 170 16.27 -4.46 11.65
N GLY A 171 15.30 -5.38 11.60
CA GLY A 171 13.88 -5.05 11.80
C GLY A 171 13.31 -4.22 10.65
N THR A 172 12.15 -3.60 10.88
CA THR A 172 11.57 -2.69 9.87
C THR A 172 12.24 -1.31 9.93
N PRO A 173 12.60 -0.69 8.79
CA PRO A 173 13.07 0.68 8.78
C PRO A 173 11.96 1.70 9.04
N ASP A 174 10.70 1.28 9.04
CA ASP A 174 9.56 2.18 9.23
C ASP A 174 8.47 1.57 10.10
N GLU A 175 8.69 1.58 11.42
CA GLU A 175 7.73 1.01 12.36
C GLU A 175 6.35 1.67 12.33
N ASP A 176 5.31 0.83 12.40
CA ASP A 176 3.94 1.30 12.64
C ASP A 176 3.83 2.10 13.94
N ALA A 177 2.95 3.10 13.92
CA ALA A 177 2.56 3.82 15.12
C ALA A 177 2.01 2.87 16.20
N ILE A 178 2.28 3.18 17.47
CA ILE A 178 1.82 2.36 18.60
C ILE A 178 0.30 2.21 18.60
N GLY A 179 -0.45 3.27 18.25
CA GLY A 179 -1.91 3.22 18.15
C GLY A 179 -2.40 2.22 17.10
N ARG A 180 -1.75 2.16 15.94
CA ARG A 180 -2.01 1.16 14.89
C ARG A 180 -1.73 -0.27 15.38
N LYS A 181 -0.62 -0.50 16.09
CA LYS A 181 -0.28 -1.81 16.65
C LYS A 181 -1.32 -2.26 17.69
N LEU A 182 -1.70 -1.38 18.61
CA LEU A 182 -2.69 -1.67 19.66
C LEU A 182 -4.06 -2.03 19.10
N GLN A 183 -4.57 -1.29 18.11
CA GLN A 183 -5.83 -1.64 17.45
C GLN A 183 -5.75 -2.98 16.71
N GLY A 184 -4.60 -3.28 16.07
CA GLY A 184 -4.35 -4.59 15.48
C GLY A 184 -4.47 -5.73 16.49
N TYR A 185 -3.86 -5.56 17.67
CA TYR A 185 -3.98 -6.55 18.74
C TYR A 185 -5.40 -6.64 19.29
N GLU A 186 -6.12 -5.53 19.43
CA GLU A 186 -7.50 -5.52 19.90
C GLU A 186 -8.44 -6.27 18.93
N ALA A 187 -8.36 -5.98 17.63
CA ALA A 187 -9.13 -6.69 16.61
C ALA A 187 -8.81 -8.19 16.62
N ALA A 188 -7.53 -8.55 16.64
CA ALA A 188 -7.10 -9.95 16.70
C ALA A 188 -7.58 -10.66 17.98
N ASN A 189 -7.53 -10.00 19.15
CA ASN A 189 -7.97 -10.57 20.42
C ASN A 189 -9.47 -10.91 20.43
N HIS A 190 -10.31 -10.13 19.75
CA HIS A 190 -11.75 -10.40 19.67
C HIS A 190 -12.09 -11.47 18.64
N LEU A 191 -11.42 -11.48 17.49
CA LEU A 191 -11.82 -12.33 16.34
C LEU A 191 -11.06 -13.66 16.27
N THR A 192 -9.83 -13.73 16.77
CA THR A 192 -9.02 -14.97 16.74
C THR A 192 -9.66 -16.12 17.55
N PRO A 193 -10.24 -15.89 18.75
CA PRO A 193 -10.90 -16.96 19.50
C PRO A 193 -12.07 -17.60 18.75
N ILE A 194 -12.84 -16.81 17.99
CA ILE A 194 -13.94 -17.30 17.16
C ILE A 194 -13.39 -18.23 16.08
N LYS A 195 -12.39 -17.78 15.31
CA LYS A 195 -11.74 -18.62 14.30
C LYS A 195 -11.17 -19.90 14.91
N ALA A 196 -10.45 -19.79 16.03
CA ALA A 196 -9.83 -20.93 16.70
C ALA A 196 -10.88 -21.97 17.14
N LYS A 197 -12.03 -21.53 17.66
CA LYS A 197 -13.16 -22.41 17.99
C LYS A 197 -13.60 -23.20 16.76
N HIS A 198 -13.77 -22.54 15.61
CA HIS A 198 -14.20 -23.19 14.37
C HIS A 198 -13.16 -24.19 13.86
N VAL A 199 -11.87 -23.81 13.81
CA VAL A 199 -10.77 -24.68 13.37
C VAL A 199 -10.66 -25.93 14.25
N ILE A 200 -10.75 -25.78 15.57
CA ILE A 200 -10.74 -26.92 16.51
C ILE A 200 -11.94 -27.83 16.24
N LYS A 201 -13.15 -27.26 16.07
CA LYS A 201 -14.35 -28.05 15.80
C LYS A 201 -14.26 -28.81 14.47
N ASN A 202 -13.72 -28.18 13.43
CA ASN A 202 -13.51 -28.78 12.12
C ASN A 202 -12.48 -29.92 12.14
N THR A 203 -11.41 -29.74 12.90
CA THR A 203 -10.38 -30.79 13.09
C THR A 203 -10.97 -32.03 13.77
N LEU A 204 -11.92 -31.85 14.70
CA LEU A 204 -12.56 -32.95 15.42
C LEU A 204 -13.67 -33.63 14.60
N ASN A 205 -14.42 -32.85 13.82
CA ASN A 205 -15.48 -33.34 12.95
C ASN A 205 -15.40 -32.56 11.62
N PRO A 206 -14.91 -33.21 10.54
CA PRO A 206 -15.01 -32.65 9.20
C PRO A 206 -16.46 -32.21 8.92
N ASP A 207 -16.62 -31.12 8.16
CA ASP A 207 -17.91 -30.50 7.85
C ASP A 207 -18.65 -29.82 9.03
N GLN A 208 -17.96 -29.61 10.16
CA GLN A 208 -18.40 -28.75 11.27
C GLN A 208 -17.40 -27.62 11.53
N PRO A 209 -17.81 -26.46 12.08
CA PRO A 209 -19.20 -26.02 12.28
C PRO A 209 -19.91 -25.78 10.94
N SER A 210 -21.25 -25.80 10.98
CA SER A 210 -22.07 -25.46 9.80
C SER A 210 -21.88 -23.99 9.40
N LEU A 211 -22.13 -23.66 8.12
CA LEU A 211 -22.02 -22.28 7.64
C LEU A 211 -22.92 -21.28 8.41
N PRO A 212 -24.18 -21.61 8.78
CA PRO A 212 -24.99 -20.73 9.60
C PRO A 212 -24.42 -20.50 11.02
N GLU A 213 -23.80 -21.53 11.61
CA GLU A 213 -23.13 -21.40 12.91
C GLU A 213 -21.89 -20.50 12.80
N ILE A 214 -21.07 -20.71 11.77
CA ILE A 214 -19.90 -19.87 11.48
C ILE A 214 -20.34 -18.42 11.30
N GLN A 215 -21.33 -18.17 10.45
CA GLN A 215 -21.83 -16.82 10.16
C GLN A 215 -22.40 -16.13 11.39
N ALA A 216 -23.10 -16.86 12.27
CA ALA A 216 -23.70 -16.31 13.48
C ALA A 216 -22.68 -15.92 14.56
N ASP A 217 -21.51 -16.57 14.58
CA ASP A 217 -20.45 -16.28 15.54
C ASP A 217 -19.64 -15.01 15.19
N TYR A 218 -19.71 -14.53 13.95
CA TYR A 218 -19.09 -13.27 13.51
C TYR A 218 -20.10 -12.11 13.49
N PRO A 219 -19.64 -10.84 13.59
CA PRO A 219 -20.50 -9.68 13.43
C PRO A 219 -21.25 -9.67 12.08
N PRO A 220 -22.51 -9.22 12.03
CA PRO A 220 -23.24 -9.10 10.77
C PRO A 220 -22.63 -7.99 9.91
N ASN A 221 -22.56 -8.22 8.60
CA ASN A 221 -22.14 -7.22 7.62
C ASN A 221 -23.34 -6.50 6.98
N SER A 222 -23.07 -5.57 6.05
CA SER A 222 -24.14 -4.77 5.43
C SER A 222 -25.14 -5.59 4.63
N THR A 223 -24.72 -6.66 3.93
CA THR A 223 -25.66 -7.48 3.16
C THR A 223 -26.65 -8.20 4.07
N ILE A 224 -26.19 -8.79 5.17
CA ILE A 224 -27.05 -9.39 6.20
C ILE A 224 -28.02 -8.36 6.79
N GLU A 225 -27.53 -7.16 7.13
CA GLU A 225 -28.36 -6.09 7.69
C GLU A 225 -29.41 -5.56 6.70
N LEU A 226 -29.07 -5.49 5.42
CA LEU A 226 -29.99 -5.10 4.36
C LEU A 226 -31.04 -6.17 4.11
N GLU A 227 -30.66 -7.45 4.10
CA GLU A 227 -31.59 -8.58 3.97
C GLU A 227 -32.57 -8.67 5.15
N ARG A 228 -32.11 -8.42 6.38
CA ARG A 228 -32.98 -8.34 7.56
C ARG A 228 -34.06 -7.26 7.43
N LYS A 229 -33.75 -6.16 6.74
CA LYS A 229 -34.67 -5.02 6.55
C LYS A 229 -35.56 -5.18 5.32
N ASN A 230 -35.02 -5.71 4.23
CA ASN A 230 -35.71 -5.90 2.95
C ASN A 230 -35.29 -7.25 2.32
N PRO A 231 -35.96 -8.35 2.69
CA PRO A 231 -35.60 -9.69 2.21
C PRO A 231 -35.58 -9.78 0.67
N GLY A 232 -34.51 -10.36 0.13
CA GLY A 232 -34.21 -10.52 -1.29
C GLY A 232 -33.49 -9.33 -1.93
N TYR A 233 -33.31 -8.21 -1.23
CA TYR A 233 -32.75 -6.99 -1.82
C TYR A 233 -31.32 -7.15 -2.31
N THR A 234 -30.43 -7.73 -1.52
CA THR A 234 -29.02 -7.94 -1.90
C THR A 234 -28.86 -8.96 -3.03
N ARG A 235 -29.89 -9.77 -3.27
CA ARG A 235 -29.96 -10.73 -4.37
C ARG A 235 -30.65 -10.14 -5.61
N SER A 236 -31.19 -8.93 -5.54
CA SER A 236 -31.85 -8.23 -6.65
C SER A 236 -30.89 -7.84 -7.78
N ASP A 237 -31.44 -7.50 -8.94
CA ASP A 237 -30.68 -7.01 -10.10
C ASP A 237 -30.17 -5.59 -9.88
N GLU A 238 -30.96 -4.76 -9.21
CA GLU A 238 -30.59 -3.39 -8.85
C GLU A 238 -29.38 -3.38 -7.91
N PHE A 239 -29.38 -4.23 -6.88
CA PHE A 239 -28.24 -4.31 -5.97
C PHE A 239 -27.01 -4.89 -6.65
N PHE A 240 -27.19 -5.92 -7.50
CA PHE A 240 -26.09 -6.47 -8.29
C PHE A 240 -25.42 -5.39 -9.14
N GLY A 241 -26.16 -4.67 -9.97
CA GLY A 241 -25.61 -3.60 -10.80
C GLY A 241 -25.02 -2.43 -9.98
N LEU A 242 -25.60 -2.10 -8.83
CA LEU A 242 -25.04 -1.12 -7.90
C LEU A 242 -23.66 -1.55 -7.38
N ARG A 243 -23.49 -2.83 -7.00
CA ARG A 243 -22.22 -3.35 -6.50
C ARG A 243 -21.17 -3.55 -7.60
N ILE A 244 -21.58 -3.77 -8.85
CA ILE A 244 -20.63 -3.78 -9.98
C ILE A 244 -20.00 -2.40 -10.19
N LEU A 245 -20.75 -1.31 -10.04
CA LEU A 245 -20.20 0.04 -10.20
C LEU A 245 -19.49 0.57 -8.95
N ASN A 246 -19.95 0.20 -7.75
CA ASN A 246 -19.57 0.88 -6.50
C ASN A 246 -19.13 -0.06 -5.38
N GLY A 247 -19.05 -1.36 -5.63
CA GLY A 247 -18.64 -2.33 -4.62
C GLY A 247 -17.15 -2.26 -4.32
N MET A 248 -16.65 -3.31 -3.66
CA MET A 248 -15.23 -3.48 -3.38
C MET A 248 -14.39 -3.46 -4.67
N ASN A 249 -14.87 -4.12 -5.72
CA ASN A 249 -14.35 -4.01 -7.07
C ASN A 249 -15.29 -3.10 -7.88
N PRO A 250 -15.04 -1.77 -7.91
CA PRO A 250 -15.73 -0.89 -8.83
C PRO A 250 -15.26 -1.25 -10.24
N CYS A 251 -16.00 -2.10 -10.94
CA CYS A 251 -15.64 -2.60 -12.25
C CYS A 251 -15.66 -1.47 -13.29
N LEU A 252 -14.69 -1.45 -14.20
CA LEU A 252 -14.63 -0.54 -15.34
C LEU A 252 -15.31 -1.24 -16.53
N PRO A 253 -16.55 -0.91 -16.95
CA PRO A 253 -17.21 -1.68 -18.00
C PRO A 253 -16.61 -1.42 -19.39
N LYS A 254 -16.78 -2.36 -20.32
CA LYS A 254 -16.60 -2.09 -21.75
C LYS A 254 -17.94 -1.69 -22.36
N LYS A 255 -17.98 -0.70 -23.23
CA LYS A 255 -19.16 -0.27 -23.99
C LYS A 255 -19.19 -0.97 -25.36
N ASN A 256 -20.38 -1.38 -25.80
CA ASN A 256 -20.55 -1.95 -27.13
C ASN A 256 -20.45 -0.85 -28.21
N LYS A 257 -19.63 -1.08 -29.25
CA LYS A 257 -19.37 -0.18 -30.38
C LYS A 257 -20.58 -0.01 -31.31
N HIS A 258 -21.45 -1.00 -31.35
CA HIS A 258 -22.62 -1.05 -32.23
C HIS A 258 -23.94 -0.81 -31.48
N ASN A 259 -23.98 -1.06 -30.17
CA ASN A 259 -25.13 -0.75 -29.31
C ASN A 259 -24.69 0.13 -28.13
N PRO A 260 -24.75 1.47 -28.24
CA PRO A 260 -24.18 2.36 -27.23
C PRO A 260 -24.90 2.35 -25.88
N ASN A 261 -26.03 1.65 -25.74
CA ASN A 261 -26.74 1.49 -24.48
C ASN A 261 -26.31 0.23 -23.71
N GLU A 262 -25.44 -0.58 -24.30
CA GLU A 262 -25.02 -1.87 -23.76
C GLU A 262 -23.57 -1.83 -23.29
N TYR A 263 -23.36 -2.41 -22.13
CA TYR A 263 -22.08 -2.50 -21.45
C TYR A 263 -21.79 -3.93 -21.07
N LYS A 264 -20.52 -4.28 -20.92
CA LYS A 264 -20.07 -5.61 -20.51
C LYS A 264 -18.99 -5.51 -19.45
N VAL A 265 -19.02 -6.43 -18.49
CA VAL A 265 -17.90 -6.70 -17.58
C VAL A 265 -17.52 -8.17 -17.73
N THR A 266 -16.23 -8.43 -17.93
CA THR A 266 -15.68 -9.74 -18.26
C THR A 266 -14.58 -10.13 -17.29
N PHE A 267 -14.63 -11.37 -16.81
CA PHE A 267 -13.51 -12.04 -16.15
C PHE A 267 -13.18 -13.31 -16.93
N ASN A 268 -11.96 -13.37 -17.46
CA ASN A 268 -11.45 -14.53 -18.20
C ASN A 268 -10.20 -15.05 -17.50
N TRP A 269 -10.15 -16.37 -17.29
CA TRP A 269 -9.09 -17.04 -16.57
C TRP A 269 -8.40 -18.13 -17.40
N ASP A 270 -8.53 -18.07 -18.73
CA ASP A 270 -7.98 -19.08 -19.61
C ASP A 270 -6.47 -19.21 -19.47
N ALA A 271 -5.77 -18.10 -19.25
CA ALA A 271 -4.32 -18.06 -19.13
C ALA A 271 -3.77 -18.59 -17.79
N TYR A 272 -4.64 -19.01 -16.87
CA TYR A 272 -4.27 -19.36 -15.50
C TYR A 272 -4.58 -20.82 -15.18
N GLU A 273 -3.72 -21.39 -14.35
CA GLU A 273 -3.84 -22.75 -13.84
C GLU A 273 -4.83 -22.77 -12.67
N LYS A 274 -5.85 -23.62 -12.80
CA LYS A 274 -6.87 -23.87 -11.80
C LYS A 274 -6.33 -24.81 -10.72
N ASP A 275 -6.70 -24.57 -9.47
CA ASP A 275 -6.42 -25.52 -8.39
C ASP A 275 -7.27 -26.82 -8.48
N GLN A 276 -7.11 -27.69 -7.48
CA GLN A 276 -7.81 -28.98 -7.39
C GLN A 276 -9.12 -28.95 -6.60
N ILE A 277 -9.47 -27.82 -5.98
CA ILE A 277 -10.58 -27.70 -5.03
C ILE A 277 -11.76 -26.96 -5.66
N HIS A 278 -11.47 -25.84 -6.30
CA HIS A 278 -12.43 -24.88 -6.79
C HIS A 278 -12.74 -25.08 -8.27
N ASP A 279 -13.93 -24.61 -8.65
CA ASP A 279 -14.29 -24.39 -10.04
C ASP A 279 -13.69 -23.06 -10.54
N LEU A 280 -13.48 -22.98 -11.85
CA LEU A 280 -13.01 -21.75 -12.51
C LEU A 280 -13.94 -21.40 -13.66
N HIS A 281 -14.42 -20.16 -13.66
CA HIS A 281 -15.47 -19.70 -14.55
C HIS A 281 -15.03 -18.45 -15.31
N ASN A 282 -14.97 -18.53 -16.63
CA ASN A 282 -15.01 -17.32 -17.44
C ASN A 282 -16.44 -16.78 -17.38
N VAL A 283 -16.60 -15.51 -17.04
CA VAL A 283 -17.91 -14.88 -16.90
C VAL A 283 -18.00 -13.55 -17.63
N ASP A 284 -19.07 -13.39 -18.42
CA ASP A 284 -19.39 -12.18 -19.16
C ASP A 284 -20.78 -11.69 -18.75
N ALA A 285 -20.86 -10.57 -18.05
CA ALA A 285 -22.14 -9.95 -17.70
C ALA A 285 -22.40 -8.75 -18.61
N THR A 286 -23.56 -8.73 -19.26
CA THR A 286 -24.04 -7.56 -20.02
C THR A 286 -25.00 -6.73 -19.18
N PHE A 287 -24.98 -5.43 -19.41
CA PHE A 287 -25.76 -4.45 -18.66
C PHE A 287 -26.31 -3.35 -19.58
N GLU A 288 -27.39 -2.72 -19.14
CA GLU A 288 -27.90 -1.46 -19.71
C GLU A 288 -27.98 -0.36 -18.65
N VAL A 289 -27.93 0.90 -19.10
CA VAL A 289 -28.28 2.04 -18.25
C VAL A 289 -29.75 2.38 -18.47
N LYS A 290 -30.58 2.22 -17.44
CA LYS A 290 -32.02 2.47 -17.49
C LYS A 290 -32.46 3.20 -16.22
N ASP A 291 -33.21 4.30 -16.40
CA ASP A 291 -33.71 5.14 -15.30
C ASP A 291 -32.60 5.55 -14.30
N GLY A 292 -31.42 5.89 -14.82
CA GLY A 292 -30.26 6.28 -14.02
C GLY A 292 -29.51 5.14 -13.32
N LYS A 293 -30.00 3.90 -13.44
CA LYS A 293 -29.43 2.69 -12.83
C LYS A 293 -28.68 1.85 -13.85
N PHE A 294 -27.69 1.10 -13.39
CA PHE A 294 -26.97 0.10 -14.18
C PHE A 294 -27.57 -1.26 -13.88
N LEU A 295 -28.21 -1.90 -14.85
CA LEU A 295 -29.00 -3.13 -14.64
C LEU A 295 -28.47 -4.27 -15.51
N PRO A 296 -28.33 -5.48 -14.96
CA PRO A 296 -27.87 -6.65 -15.72
C PRO A 296 -28.92 -7.12 -16.72
N THR A 297 -28.49 -7.47 -17.93
CA THR A 297 -29.35 -8.00 -19.00
C THR A 297 -29.08 -9.47 -19.30
N SER A 298 -27.84 -9.92 -19.15
CA SER A 298 -27.47 -11.35 -19.23
C SER A 298 -26.14 -11.63 -18.55
N ILE A 299 -25.89 -12.90 -18.20
CA ILE A 299 -24.61 -13.41 -17.72
C ILE A 299 -24.31 -14.70 -18.49
N THR A 300 -23.22 -14.71 -19.24
CA THR A 300 -22.69 -15.91 -19.88
C THR A 300 -21.60 -16.50 -19.00
N ILE A 301 -21.70 -17.80 -18.73
CA ILE A 301 -20.74 -18.56 -17.92
C ILE A 301 -20.14 -19.67 -18.77
N GLN A 302 -18.81 -19.70 -18.83
CA GLN A 302 -18.06 -20.77 -19.46
C GLN A 302 -17.05 -21.34 -18.46
N SER A 303 -17.36 -22.52 -17.90
CA SER A 303 -16.56 -23.13 -16.84
C SER A 303 -15.48 -24.05 -17.41
N ARG A 304 -14.35 -24.17 -16.71
CA ARG A 304 -13.41 -25.29 -16.91
C ARG A 304 -14.11 -26.64 -16.68
N GLN A 305 -13.63 -27.70 -17.36
CA GLN A 305 -13.97 -29.06 -16.94
C GLN A 305 -13.32 -29.36 -15.57
N PRO A 306 -13.89 -30.25 -14.73
CA PRO A 306 -13.36 -30.50 -13.38
C PRO A 306 -11.88 -30.87 -13.32
N ASP A 307 -11.40 -31.65 -14.30
CA ASP A 307 -10.02 -32.14 -14.45
C ASP A 307 -9.14 -31.24 -15.35
N SER A 308 -9.66 -30.10 -15.80
CA SER A 308 -8.95 -29.13 -16.63
C SER A 308 -8.24 -28.10 -15.77
N TYR A 309 -7.03 -28.46 -15.32
CA TYR A 309 -6.19 -27.64 -14.44
C TYR A 309 -5.33 -26.64 -15.20
N ALA A 310 -4.63 -27.10 -16.24
CA ALA A 310 -3.63 -26.29 -16.95
C ALA A 310 -4.23 -25.03 -17.63
N PRO A 311 -3.44 -23.99 -17.88
CA PRO A 311 -3.84 -22.87 -18.74
C PRO A 311 -4.32 -23.37 -20.12
N PHE A 312 -5.34 -22.69 -20.66
CA PHE A 312 -6.00 -22.98 -21.94
C PHE A 312 -6.52 -24.42 -22.09
N SER A 313 -6.78 -25.10 -20.97
CA SER A 313 -7.38 -26.43 -20.94
C SER A 313 -8.87 -26.39 -21.30
N PRO A 314 -9.47 -27.54 -21.69
CA PRO A 314 -10.84 -27.62 -22.18
C PRO A 314 -11.88 -26.93 -21.28
N LEU A 315 -12.78 -26.22 -21.94
CA LEU A 315 -13.93 -25.55 -21.32
C LEU A 315 -15.21 -26.34 -21.60
N LYS A 316 -16.22 -26.15 -20.77
CA LYS A 316 -17.62 -26.51 -21.07
C LYS A 316 -18.17 -25.56 -22.14
N GLU A 317 -19.28 -25.94 -22.76
CA GLU A 317 -20.03 -25.03 -23.63
C GLU A 317 -20.50 -23.81 -22.81
N PRO A 318 -20.39 -22.58 -23.35
CA PRO A 318 -20.87 -21.39 -22.68
C PRO A 318 -22.39 -21.43 -22.55
N VAL A 319 -22.92 -21.02 -21.39
CA VAL A 319 -24.37 -20.92 -21.13
C VAL A 319 -24.71 -19.49 -20.73
N THR A 320 -25.69 -18.90 -21.41
CA THR A 320 -26.17 -17.55 -21.12
C THR A 320 -27.46 -17.61 -20.31
N TYR A 321 -27.47 -16.88 -19.20
CA TYR A 321 -28.62 -16.68 -18.32
C TYR A 321 -29.10 -15.24 -18.39
N THR A 322 -30.40 -15.04 -18.21
CA THR A 322 -31.12 -13.76 -18.26
C THR A 322 -31.95 -13.61 -16.98
N PRO A 323 -32.44 -12.40 -16.67
CA PRO A 323 -33.31 -12.17 -15.52
C PRO A 323 -34.57 -13.07 -15.45
N ASN A 324 -34.96 -13.71 -16.55
CA ASN A 324 -36.12 -14.59 -16.60
C ASN A 324 -35.82 -16.05 -16.23
N ASP A 325 -34.55 -16.42 -16.00
CA ASP A 325 -34.12 -17.80 -15.74
C ASP A 325 -34.18 -18.21 -14.26
N GLY A 326 -34.94 -17.48 -13.43
CA GLY A 326 -35.27 -17.86 -12.05
C GLY A 326 -34.05 -18.12 -11.16
N ASP A 327 -33.99 -19.29 -10.51
CA ASP A 327 -32.88 -19.64 -9.60
C ASP A 327 -31.53 -19.72 -10.32
N GLN A 328 -31.50 -20.10 -11.61
CA GLN A 328 -30.28 -20.13 -12.39
C GLN A 328 -29.71 -18.73 -12.61
N TRP A 329 -30.58 -17.71 -12.70
CA TRP A 329 -30.16 -16.31 -12.75
C TRP A 329 -29.51 -15.86 -11.44
N LEU A 330 -30.08 -16.24 -10.30
CA LEU A 330 -29.51 -15.95 -8.98
C LEU A 330 -28.13 -16.62 -8.80
N GLN A 331 -28.01 -17.87 -9.24
CA GLN A 331 -26.76 -18.63 -9.24
C GLN A 331 -25.71 -18.01 -10.16
N ALA A 332 -26.11 -17.58 -11.37
CA ALA A 332 -25.21 -16.90 -12.31
C ALA A 332 -24.68 -15.58 -11.72
N LYS A 333 -25.53 -14.78 -11.07
CA LYS A 333 -25.09 -13.58 -10.33
C LYS A 333 -24.15 -13.93 -9.17
N ARG A 334 -24.38 -15.03 -8.44
CA ARG A 334 -23.46 -15.49 -7.37
C ARG A 334 -22.09 -15.84 -7.92
N ILE A 335 -22.03 -16.65 -8.98
CA ILE A 335 -20.77 -17.00 -9.65
C ILE A 335 -20.06 -15.73 -10.13
N PHE A 336 -20.79 -14.77 -10.72
CA PHE A 336 -20.20 -13.49 -11.12
C PHE A 336 -19.64 -12.69 -9.92
N ARG A 337 -20.36 -12.65 -8.79
CA ARG A 337 -19.88 -12.00 -7.56
C ARG A 337 -18.61 -12.65 -7.00
N THR A 338 -18.52 -13.98 -7.00
CA THR A 338 -17.30 -14.70 -6.58
C THR A 338 -16.10 -14.31 -7.45
N ASN A 339 -16.26 -14.28 -8.77
CA ASN A 339 -15.21 -13.82 -9.70
C ASN A 339 -14.82 -12.36 -9.45
N THR A 340 -15.83 -11.51 -9.27
CA THR A 340 -15.63 -10.09 -8.99
C THR A 340 -14.87 -9.88 -7.67
N PHE A 341 -15.18 -10.66 -6.64
CA PHE A 341 -14.56 -10.56 -5.31
C PHE A 341 -13.12 -11.11 -5.31
N PHE A 342 -12.86 -12.23 -5.99
CA PHE A 342 -11.50 -12.73 -6.18
C PHE A 342 -10.62 -11.71 -6.94
N ALA A 343 -11.13 -11.14 -8.04
CA ALA A 343 -10.46 -10.06 -8.75
C ALA A 343 -10.30 -8.80 -7.87
N ALA A 344 -11.26 -8.51 -6.98
CA ALA A 344 -11.17 -7.40 -6.04
C ALA A 344 -9.96 -7.54 -5.12
N GLU A 345 -9.83 -8.69 -4.44
CA GLU A 345 -8.74 -8.95 -3.49
C GLU A 345 -7.38 -9.00 -4.18
N LEU A 346 -7.30 -9.68 -5.33
CA LEU A 346 -6.02 -9.85 -5.99
C LEU A 346 -5.59 -8.60 -6.76
N ILE A 347 -6.44 -8.11 -7.68
CA ILE A 347 -6.08 -7.07 -8.64
C ILE A 347 -6.30 -5.68 -8.05
N GLU A 348 -7.52 -5.40 -7.61
CA GLU A 348 -7.91 -4.05 -7.18
C GLU A 348 -7.30 -3.68 -5.82
N HIS A 349 -7.19 -4.65 -4.91
CA HIS A 349 -6.68 -4.48 -3.56
C HIS A 349 -5.16 -4.73 -3.51
N TYR A 350 -4.74 -5.99 -3.57
CA TYR A 350 -3.34 -6.35 -3.34
C TYR A 350 -2.42 -5.78 -4.42
N ILE A 351 -2.72 -5.92 -5.71
CA ILE A 351 -1.82 -5.44 -6.75
C ILE A 351 -1.84 -3.92 -6.87
N LYS A 352 -3.00 -3.31 -7.15
CA LYS A 352 -3.11 -1.86 -7.41
C LYS A 352 -2.91 -0.98 -6.17
N ALA A 353 -3.29 -1.44 -4.97
CA ALA A 353 -3.05 -0.67 -3.75
C ALA A 353 -1.70 -1.03 -3.10
N HIS A 354 -1.42 -2.31 -2.85
CA HIS A 354 -0.24 -2.70 -2.06
C HIS A 354 1.05 -2.80 -2.89
N LEU A 355 1.09 -3.70 -3.88
CA LEU A 355 2.31 -3.95 -4.66
C LEU A 355 2.74 -2.72 -5.46
N GLN A 356 1.77 -2.06 -6.10
CA GLN A 356 2.05 -0.88 -6.90
C GLN A 356 2.63 0.25 -6.03
N MET A 357 2.07 0.50 -4.85
CA MET A 357 2.48 1.62 -4.01
C MET A 357 3.74 1.33 -3.19
N GLU A 358 4.13 0.08 -2.99
CA GLU A 358 5.39 -0.24 -2.30
C GLU A 358 6.61 0.26 -3.08
N GLN A 359 6.60 0.18 -4.41
CA GLN A 359 7.70 0.69 -5.23
C GLN A 359 7.88 2.20 -5.06
N TYR A 360 6.76 2.94 -4.97
CA TYR A 360 6.78 4.38 -4.73
C TYR A 360 7.20 4.71 -3.30
N THR A 361 6.80 3.87 -2.34
CA THR A 361 7.22 3.96 -0.94
C THR A 361 8.73 3.84 -0.82
N VAL A 362 9.30 2.74 -1.32
CA VAL A 362 10.75 2.48 -1.23
C VAL A 362 11.54 3.60 -1.90
N ALA A 363 11.16 4.00 -3.12
CA ALA A 363 11.87 5.06 -3.83
C ALA A 363 11.73 6.45 -3.14
N ALA A 364 10.57 6.77 -2.57
CA ALA A 364 10.36 8.02 -1.84
C ALA A 364 11.26 8.10 -0.59
N PHE A 365 11.26 7.06 0.25
CA PHE A 365 12.11 7.04 1.45
C PHE A 365 13.61 6.97 1.13
N ARG A 366 13.98 6.36 -0.01
CA ARG A 366 15.36 6.35 -0.50
C ARG A 366 15.83 7.72 -0.99
N ASN A 367 14.97 8.58 -1.51
CA ASN A 367 15.42 9.76 -2.26
C ASN A 367 14.92 11.11 -1.74
N LEU A 368 13.83 11.17 -0.99
CA LEU A 368 13.26 12.44 -0.50
C LEU A 368 13.74 12.76 0.92
N ARG A 369 14.51 13.85 1.06
CA ARG A 369 15.09 14.31 2.33
C ARG A 369 15.03 15.81 2.49
N LYS A 370 15.69 16.59 1.62
CA LYS A 370 15.62 18.06 1.69
C LYS A 370 14.44 18.60 0.90
N ASN A 371 14.04 17.91 -0.16
CA ASN A 371 12.95 18.33 -1.00
C ASN A 371 11.63 18.33 -0.20
N PRO A 372 10.85 19.44 -0.24
CA PRO A 372 9.59 19.57 0.49
C PRO A 372 8.58 18.46 0.19
N LEU A 373 8.67 17.80 -0.98
CA LEU A 373 7.83 16.66 -1.34
C LEU A 373 7.80 15.57 -0.25
N ARG A 374 8.85 15.43 0.58
CA ARG A 374 8.83 14.52 1.73
C ARG A 374 7.67 14.82 2.70
N LEU A 375 7.34 16.09 2.92
CA LEU A 375 6.30 16.53 3.86
C LEU A 375 4.91 16.16 3.36
N MET A 376 4.76 16.03 2.04
CA MET A 376 3.51 15.66 1.41
C MET A 376 3.40 14.14 1.24
N LEU A 377 4.43 13.46 0.72
CA LEU A 377 4.31 12.04 0.36
C LEU A 377 4.58 11.07 1.51
N ILE A 378 5.55 11.33 2.38
CA ILE A 378 5.97 10.37 3.42
C ILE A 378 4.82 10.01 4.38
N PRO A 379 3.96 10.94 4.85
CA PRO A 379 2.83 10.60 5.70
C PRO A 379 1.86 9.59 5.08
N HIS A 380 1.83 9.52 3.75
CA HIS A 380 0.94 8.65 2.98
C HIS A 380 1.58 7.31 2.57
N LEU A 381 2.91 7.25 2.50
CA LEU A 381 3.68 6.08 2.09
C LEU A 381 4.26 5.28 3.28
N LYS A 382 4.34 5.89 4.47
CA LYS A 382 4.85 5.21 5.67
C LYS A 382 4.05 3.94 5.99
N SER A 383 4.67 3.01 6.71
CA SER A 383 4.12 1.75 7.22
C SER A 383 3.68 0.72 6.16
N LEU A 384 3.53 1.11 4.88
CA LEU A 384 3.06 0.23 3.81
C LEU A 384 3.90 -1.04 3.69
N ILE A 385 5.22 -0.90 3.79
CA ILE A 385 6.14 -2.05 3.73
C ILE A 385 5.84 -3.12 4.79
N ASN A 386 5.34 -2.73 5.97
CA ASN A 386 5.05 -3.66 7.06
C ASN A 386 3.82 -4.51 6.74
N ILE A 387 2.76 -3.88 6.23
CA ILE A 387 1.53 -4.60 5.92
C ILE A 387 1.71 -5.50 4.69
N ASN A 388 2.51 -5.08 3.71
CA ASN A 388 2.87 -5.96 2.58
C ASN A 388 3.70 -7.16 3.03
N ARG A 389 4.68 -6.92 3.93
CA ARG A 389 5.45 -8.03 4.53
C ARG A 389 4.57 -8.99 5.33
N ARG A 390 3.53 -8.47 5.98
CA ARG A 390 2.54 -9.31 6.66
C ARG A 390 1.68 -10.08 5.65
N ALA A 391 1.25 -9.45 4.57
CA ALA A 391 0.47 -10.07 3.49
C ALA A 391 1.21 -11.28 2.88
N ASP A 392 2.54 -11.23 2.77
CA ASP A 392 3.38 -12.36 2.33
C ASP A 392 3.14 -13.65 3.12
N THR A 393 2.66 -13.54 4.37
CA THR A 393 2.44 -14.68 5.26
C THR A 393 0.96 -15.02 5.47
N VAL A 394 0.03 -14.10 5.21
CA VAL A 394 -1.39 -14.28 5.55
C VAL A 394 -2.35 -14.16 4.37
N LEU A 395 -1.94 -13.50 3.28
CA LEU A 395 -2.78 -13.30 2.10
C LEU A 395 -2.23 -14.05 0.89
N VAL A 396 -0.92 -13.95 0.64
CA VAL A 396 -0.31 -14.41 -0.63
C VAL A 396 0.82 -15.42 -0.44
N ASP A 397 0.96 -15.98 0.76
CA ASP A 397 1.83 -17.15 0.95
C ASP A 397 1.35 -18.28 0.01
N PRO A 398 2.27 -18.97 -0.71
CA PRO A 398 1.90 -20.02 -1.65
C PRO A 398 1.10 -21.19 -1.06
N ASN A 399 1.19 -21.44 0.25
CA ASN A 399 0.56 -22.59 0.89
C ASN A 399 -0.48 -22.21 1.95
N GLU A 400 -0.34 -21.03 2.57
CA GLU A 400 -1.20 -20.60 3.68
C GLU A 400 -1.93 -19.28 3.43
N GLY A 401 -1.57 -18.55 2.37
CA GLY A 401 -2.14 -17.25 2.06
C GLY A 401 -3.60 -17.39 1.66
N TYR A 402 -4.49 -16.61 2.28
CA TYR A 402 -5.93 -16.80 2.05
C TYR A 402 -6.37 -16.55 0.60
N VAL A 403 -5.82 -15.52 -0.06
CA VAL A 403 -6.17 -15.22 -1.47
C VAL A 403 -5.74 -16.38 -2.38
N VAL A 404 -4.65 -17.07 -2.04
CA VAL A 404 -4.12 -18.21 -2.78
C VAL A 404 -4.90 -19.50 -2.46
N THR A 405 -5.18 -19.75 -1.19
CA THR A 405 -5.76 -21.02 -0.73
C THR A 405 -7.28 -21.10 -0.89
N ALA A 406 -7.99 -19.97 -0.83
CA ALA A 406 -9.44 -19.90 -1.05
C ALA A 406 -9.84 -19.35 -2.44
N GLY A 407 -8.86 -18.84 -3.20
CA GLY A 407 -9.06 -18.48 -4.60
C GLY A 407 -8.90 -19.69 -5.51
N PRO A 408 -9.43 -19.66 -6.74
CA PRO A 408 -9.52 -20.86 -7.59
C PRO A 408 -8.23 -21.18 -8.39
N LEU A 409 -7.10 -20.52 -8.08
CA LEU A 409 -5.89 -20.53 -8.88
C LEU A 409 -4.68 -21.04 -8.11
N THR A 410 -3.71 -21.61 -8.82
CA THR A 410 -2.43 -22.00 -8.22
C THR A 410 -1.59 -20.78 -7.81
N PRO A 411 -0.66 -20.93 -6.85
CA PRO A 411 0.24 -19.84 -6.43
C PRO A 411 1.01 -19.23 -7.61
N GLU A 412 1.47 -20.06 -8.54
CA GLU A 412 2.19 -19.63 -9.75
C GLU A 412 1.32 -18.72 -10.62
N SER A 413 0.03 -19.05 -10.76
CA SER A 413 -0.92 -18.23 -11.52
C SER A 413 -1.26 -16.92 -10.81
N VAL A 414 -1.31 -16.92 -9.48
CA VAL A 414 -1.46 -15.67 -8.69
C VAL A 414 -0.24 -14.75 -8.92
N VAL A 415 0.97 -15.30 -8.92
CA VAL A 415 2.19 -14.53 -9.25
C VAL A 415 2.17 -14.05 -10.71
N GLN A 416 1.69 -14.86 -11.65
CA GLN A 416 1.52 -14.46 -13.05
C GLN A 416 0.58 -13.25 -13.18
N ILE A 417 -0.58 -13.25 -12.52
CA ILE A 417 -1.51 -12.11 -12.52
C ILE A 417 -0.86 -10.86 -11.92
N CYS A 418 -0.08 -11.02 -10.84
CA CYS A 418 0.67 -9.91 -10.26
C CYS A 418 1.65 -9.30 -11.28
N HIS A 419 2.38 -10.13 -12.02
CA HIS A 419 3.31 -9.66 -13.06
C HIS A 419 2.57 -8.97 -14.22
N GLU A 420 1.55 -9.61 -14.78
CA GLU A 420 0.75 -9.08 -15.91
C GLU A 420 0.04 -7.78 -15.58
N SER A 421 -0.39 -7.61 -14.33
CA SER A 421 -1.00 -6.38 -13.85
C SER A 421 0.06 -5.31 -13.62
N MET A 422 1.13 -5.61 -12.87
CA MET A 422 2.20 -4.66 -12.58
C MET A 422 2.92 -4.17 -13.84
N SER A 423 2.98 -4.97 -14.91
CA SER A 423 3.57 -4.60 -16.21
C SER A 423 2.76 -3.55 -16.98
N GLN A 424 1.59 -3.15 -16.46
CA GLN A 424 0.69 -2.18 -17.04
C GLN A 424 0.28 -1.09 -16.05
N LEU A 425 1.03 -0.85 -14.97
CA LEU A 425 0.68 0.17 -13.97
C LEU A 425 1.67 1.34 -13.99
N ASP A 426 1.21 2.48 -14.51
CA ASP A 426 1.98 3.72 -14.64
C ASP A 426 1.17 4.94 -14.16
N TRP A 427 1.84 5.95 -13.63
CA TRP A 427 1.21 7.15 -13.08
C TRP A 427 0.87 8.19 -14.16
N LYS A 428 1.56 8.13 -15.29
CA LYS A 428 1.54 9.18 -16.30
C LYS A 428 0.29 9.10 -17.18
N GLY A 429 -0.50 10.17 -17.14
CA GLY A 429 -1.78 10.27 -17.86
C GLY A 429 -2.96 9.62 -17.14
N TRP A 430 -2.74 9.05 -15.95
CA TRP A 430 -3.81 8.44 -15.17
C TRP A 430 -4.78 9.49 -14.60
N GLN A 431 -6.07 9.21 -14.68
CA GLN A 431 -7.13 9.97 -14.01
C GLN A 431 -8.26 9.02 -13.63
N PRO A 432 -9.11 9.36 -12.64
CA PRO A 432 -10.28 8.54 -12.36
C PRO A 432 -11.25 8.48 -13.54
N ARG A 433 -11.92 7.34 -13.68
CA ARG A 433 -12.99 7.13 -14.65
C ARG A 433 -14.13 8.12 -14.45
N GLN A 434 -14.82 8.49 -15.53
CA GLN A 434 -15.99 9.39 -15.45
C GLN A 434 -17.27 8.65 -15.01
N PRO A 435 -18.20 9.33 -14.30
CA PRO A 435 -19.47 8.72 -13.91
C PRO A 435 -20.29 8.26 -15.13
N LEU A 436 -20.65 6.97 -15.11
CA LEU A 436 -21.43 6.35 -16.20
C LEU A 436 -22.93 6.68 -16.13
N CYS A 437 -23.47 6.71 -14.91
CA CYS A 437 -24.89 6.92 -14.65
C CYS A 437 -25.09 7.57 -13.26
N GLU A 438 -26.34 7.86 -12.90
CA GLU A 438 -26.67 8.53 -11.65
C GLU A 438 -26.23 7.71 -10.43
N THR A 439 -26.37 6.39 -10.47
CA THR A 439 -25.96 5.52 -9.35
C THR A 439 -24.46 5.18 -9.34
N HIS A 440 -23.62 5.76 -10.21
CA HIS A 440 -22.17 5.51 -10.23
C HIS A 440 -21.43 6.41 -9.22
N THR A 441 -21.73 6.20 -7.94
CA THR A 441 -21.19 6.95 -6.80
C THR A 441 -19.67 6.87 -6.65
N TYR A 442 -19.04 5.71 -6.91
CA TYR A 442 -17.58 5.58 -6.87
C TYR A 442 -16.89 6.61 -7.78
N ALA A 443 -17.25 6.65 -9.07
CA ALA A 443 -16.67 7.59 -10.02
C ALA A 443 -16.91 9.05 -9.62
N LYS A 444 -18.09 9.38 -9.07
CA LYS A 444 -18.38 10.75 -8.59
C LYS A 444 -17.46 11.16 -7.44
N ILE A 445 -17.30 10.29 -6.45
CA ILE A 445 -16.43 10.52 -5.29
C ILE A 445 -14.96 10.57 -5.72
N ALA A 446 -14.54 9.65 -6.59
CA ALA A 446 -13.17 9.61 -7.11
C ALA A 446 -12.80 10.90 -7.85
N ASN A 447 -13.69 11.43 -8.70
CA ASN A 447 -13.45 12.70 -9.40
C ASN A 447 -13.46 13.91 -8.45
N LEU A 448 -14.39 13.96 -7.49
CA LEU A 448 -14.41 15.01 -6.46
C LEU A 448 -13.09 15.02 -5.67
N TYR A 449 -12.64 13.85 -5.23
CA TYR A 449 -11.40 13.73 -4.48
C TYR A 449 -10.17 14.04 -5.33
N TRP A 450 -10.15 13.64 -6.61
CA TRP A 450 -9.08 13.99 -7.54
C TRP A 450 -8.95 15.49 -7.77
N GLN A 451 -10.08 16.21 -7.85
CA GLN A 451 -10.05 17.68 -7.90
C GLN A 451 -9.49 18.27 -6.61
N ILE A 452 -9.88 17.75 -5.44
CA ILE A 452 -9.35 18.18 -4.14
C ILE A 452 -7.82 17.96 -4.06
N LEU A 453 -7.33 16.82 -4.54
CA LEU A 453 -5.89 16.55 -4.62
C LEU A 453 -5.19 17.50 -5.58
N THR A 454 -5.83 17.84 -6.70
CA THR A 454 -5.32 18.83 -7.67
C THR A 454 -5.14 20.18 -7.00
N ASP A 455 -6.18 20.69 -6.33
CA ASP A 455 -6.15 21.98 -5.66
C ASP A 455 -5.11 21.99 -4.53
N TYR A 456 -5.05 20.94 -3.72
CA TYR A 456 -4.07 20.80 -2.65
C TYR A 456 -2.63 20.80 -3.19
N ILE A 457 -2.35 20.01 -4.22
CA ILE A 457 -1.01 19.88 -4.80
C ILE A 457 -0.59 21.18 -5.48
N ASP A 458 -1.48 21.87 -6.18
CA ASP A 458 -1.16 23.17 -6.77
C ASP A 458 -0.81 24.20 -5.68
N VAL A 459 -1.57 24.27 -4.59
CA VAL A 459 -1.24 25.14 -3.44
C VAL A 459 0.10 24.75 -2.82
N PHE A 460 0.38 23.46 -2.66
CA PHE A 460 1.64 22.97 -2.12
C PHE A 460 2.82 23.39 -3.00
N PHE A 461 2.73 23.19 -4.31
CA PHE A 461 3.78 23.54 -5.26
C PHE A 461 4.01 25.05 -5.34
N GLN A 462 2.94 25.86 -5.28
CA GLN A 462 3.07 27.32 -5.20
C GLN A 462 3.77 27.75 -3.90
N THR A 463 3.50 27.07 -2.78
CA THR A 463 4.07 27.40 -1.47
C THR A 463 5.55 27.06 -1.39
N TYR A 464 5.97 25.95 -2.01
CA TYR A 464 7.31 25.38 -1.87
C TYR A 464 8.15 25.41 -3.16
N GLN A 465 7.75 26.23 -4.14
CA GLN A 465 8.34 26.22 -5.48
C GLN A 465 9.87 26.34 -5.45
N ASP A 466 10.41 27.34 -4.77
CA ASP A 466 11.84 27.62 -4.71
C ASP A 466 12.63 26.45 -4.08
N GLU A 467 12.09 25.83 -3.02
CA GLU A 467 12.73 24.69 -2.38
C GLU A 467 12.63 23.41 -3.20
N ILE A 468 11.52 23.18 -3.90
CA ILE A 468 11.34 22.04 -4.81
C ILE A 468 12.36 22.13 -5.96
N GLU A 469 12.48 23.30 -6.60
CA GLU A 469 13.42 23.52 -7.70
C GLU A 469 14.88 23.43 -7.22
N ARG A 470 15.18 23.99 -6.04
CA ARG A 470 16.53 23.94 -5.46
C ARG A 470 17.00 22.52 -5.17
N GLU A 471 16.11 21.67 -4.67
CA GLU A 471 16.41 20.28 -4.29
C GLU A 471 15.92 19.28 -5.35
N TRP A 472 15.81 19.69 -6.62
CA TRP A 472 15.29 18.87 -7.72
C TRP A 472 16.12 17.60 -8.00
N ILE A 473 17.39 17.60 -7.59
CA ILE A 473 18.25 16.41 -7.65
C ILE A 473 17.61 15.20 -6.96
N GLU A 474 16.89 15.39 -5.86
CA GLU A 474 16.18 14.31 -5.16
C GLU A 474 15.03 13.75 -6.01
N ILE A 475 14.36 14.61 -6.80
CA ILE A 475 13.31 14.19 -7.74
C ILE A 475 13.90 13.41 -8.91
N HIS A 476 15.07 13.81 -9.40
CA HIS A 476 15.77 13.02 -10.41
C HIS A 476 16.19 11.65 -9.89
N ARG A 477 16.73 11.57 -8.66
CA ARG A 477 17.09 10.29 -8.05
C ARG A 477 15.86 9.42 -7.77
N LEU A 478 14.76 10.01 -7.31
CA LEU A 478 13.46 9.33 -7.20
C LEU A 478 13.01 8.76 -8.57
N SER A 479 13.04 9.57 -9.62
CA SER A 479 12.67 9.18 -10.99
C SER A 479 13.52 8.01 -11.50
N ASP A 480 14.85 8.09 -11.36
CA ASP A 480 15.75 7.01 -11.75
C ASP A 480 15.51 5.73 -10.93
N ASP A 481 15.35 5.85 -9.61
CA ASP A 481 15.14 4.70 -8.73
C ASP A 481 13.83 3.97 -9.06
N LEU A 482 12.75 4.70 -9.34
CA LEU A 482 11.48 4.14 -9.79
C LEU A 482 11.61 3.40 -11.13
N VAL A 483 12.18 4.06 -12.13
CA VAL A 483 12.32 3.50 -13.48
C VAL A 483 13.21 2.25 -13.45
N ASN A 484 14.35 2.32 -12.75
CA ASN A 484 15.34 1.24 -12.72
C ASN A 484 14.81 -0.05 -12.08
N HIS A 485 14.00 0.08 -11.01
CA HIS A 485 13.51 -1.07 -10.24
C HIS A 485 12.13 -1.57 -10.65
N SER A 486 11.31 -0.76 -11.33
CA SER A 486 9.97 -1.18 -11.80
C SER A 486 10.00 -2.47 -12.64
N VAL A 487 8.88 -3.15 -12.84
CA VAL A 487 8.85 -4.34 -13.70
C VAL A 487 8.99 -3.96 -15.19
N ALA A 488 9.17 -4.96 -16.06
CA ALA A 488 9.14 -4.72 -17.49
C ALA A 488 7.72 -4.31 -17.92
N TYR A 489 7.63 -3.34 -18.83
CA TYR A 489 6.39 -3.00 -19.51
C TYR A 489 6.04 -4.10 -20.51
N GLU A 490 4.84 -4.64 -20.38
CA GLU A 490 4.27 -5.54 -21.35
C GLU A 490 2.91 -4.95 -21.75
N PRO A 491 2.69 -4.65 -23.04
CA PRO A 491 1.38 -4.22 -23.49
C PRO A 491 0.34 -5.26 -23.05
N GLY A 492 -0.78 -4.78 -22.50
CA GLY A 492 -1.87 -5.67 -22.13
C GLY A 492 -2.23 -6.56 -23.32
N LYS A 493 -2.19 -7.87 -23.09
CA LYS A 493 -2.93 -8.79 -23.95
C LYS A 493 -4.38 -8.38 -23.73
N ASP A 494 -5.02 -7.77 -24.71
CA ASP A 494 -6.45 -7.47 -24.63
C ASP A 494 -7.14 -8.72 -24.07
N SER A 495 -7.71 -8.62 -22.88
CA SER A 495 -8.38 -9.72 -22.18
C SER A 495 -9.60 -10.09 -23.01
N GLY A 496 -9.36 -10.98 -23.98
CA GLY A 496 -10.20 -11.15 -25.14
C GLY A 496 -10.20 -9.91 -26.03
N SER A 497 -9.81 -10.07 -27.29
CA SER A 497 -10.38 -9.26 -28.37
C SER A 497 -11.89 -9.46 -28.33
N ASP A 498 -12.57 -8.70 -27.49
CA ASP A 498 -14.02 -8.75 -27.37
C ASP A 498 -14.55 -7.97 -28.58
N ASP A 499 -14.57 -8.66 -29.72
CA ASP A 499 -14.94 -8.11 -31.03
C ASP A 499 -16.27 -7.36 -30.88
N GLY A 500 -16.20 -6.03 -30.95
CA GLY A 500 -17.37 -5.14 -30.80
C GLY A 500 -17.47 -4.37 -29.49
N TYR A 501 -16.54 -4.50 -28.54
CA TYR A 501 -16.51 -3.69 -27.31
C TYR A 501 -15.21 -2.86 -27.18
N GLU A 502 -15.28 -1.78 -26.39
CA GLU A 502 -14.13 -0.95 -25.98
C GLU A 502 -14.34 -0.46 -24.56
N TRP A 503 -13.28 -0.13 -23.82
CA TRP A 503 -13.43 0.48 -22.49
C TRP A 503 -14.27 1.75 -22.60
N TYR A 504 -15.30 1.90 -21.75
CA TYR A 504 -16.16 3.09 -21.81
C TYR A 504 -15.42 4.38 -21.46
N ASP A 505 -14.33 4.24 -20.70
CA ASP A 505 -13.44 5.27 -20.23
C ASP A 505 -12.01 4.69 -20.18
N THR A 506 -11.03 5.46 -20.63
CA THR A 506 -9.62 5.03 -20.73
C THR A 506 -8.70 5.75 -19.75
N ASN A 507 -9.25 6.56 -18.83
CA ASN A 507 -8.50 7.44 -17.94
C ASN A 507 -7.63 6.66 -16.95
N GLU A 508 -8.12 5.51 -16.49
CA GLU A 508 -7.41 4.66 -15.53
C GLU A 508 -6.49 3.63 -16.20
N LEU A 509 -6.54 3.54 -17.53
CA LEU A 509 -5.73 2.60 -18.30
C LEU A 509 -4.35 3.17 -18.58
N THR A 510 -3.36 2.28 -18.61
CA THR A 510 -2.01 2.67 -19.01
C THR A 510 -1.99 3.14 -20.45
N GLN A 511 -1.37 4.30 -20.65
CA GLN A 511 -1.22 4.88 -21.97
C GLN A 511 -0.06 4.20 -22.71
N PRO A 512 -0.33 3.49 -23.84
CA PRO A 512 0.69 2.68 -24.50
C PRO A 512 1.80 3.53 -25.15
N ASN A 513 1.51 4.80 -25.45
CA ASN A 513 2.41 5.73 -26.10
C ASN A 513 3.23 6.59 -25.11
N ASN A 514 3.15 6.30 -23.80
CA ASN A 514 3.98 6.98 -22.81
C ASN A 514 5.47 6.77 -23.13
N SER A 515 6.26 7.84 -23.00
CA SER A 515 7.72 7.74 -23.12
C SER A 515 8.25 6.92 -21.93
N ARG A 516 8.82 5.76 -22.24
CA ARG A 516 9.38 4.78 -21.29
C ARG A 516 10.87 4.60 -21.57
N ARG A 517 11.62 4.17 -20.57
CA ARG A 517 13.07 3.90 -20.71
C ARG A 517 13.35 2.42 -20.76
N THR A 518 14.37 2.04 -21.50
CA THR A 518 14.94 0.70 -21.46
C THR A 518 16.09 0.67 -20.46
N ILE A 519 15.96 -0.17 -19.43
CA ILE A 519 17.00 -0.41 -18.42
C ILE A 519 17.36 -1.90 -18.47
N ASN A 520 18.66 -2.20 -18.57
CA ASN A 520 19.17 -3.57 -18.66
C ASN A 520 18.48 -4.45 -19.74
N GLY A 521 18.12 -3.84 -20.87
CA GLY A 521 17.48 -4.54 -22.00
C GLY A 521 15.95 -4.64 -21.94
N SER A 522 15.32 -4.22 -20.84
CA SER A 522 13.85 -4.24 -20.69
C SER A 522 13.26 -2.84 -20.71
N LEU A 523 12.22 -2.62 -21.52
CA LEU A 523 11.41 -1.40 -21.46
C LEU A 523 10.65 -1.40 -20.12
N LYS A 524 10.73 -0.32 -19.35
CA LYS A 524 10.22 -0.27 -17.97
C LYS A 524 8.79 0.28 -17.89
N VAL A 525 7.99 -0.26 -16.97
CA VAL A 525 6.58 0.12 -16.80
C VAL A 525 6.36 1.46 -16.10
N VAL A 526 7.32 1.97 -15.35
CA VAL A 526 7.17 3.31 -14.77
C VAL A 526 7.79 4.33 -15.71
N SER A 527 7.02 5.34 -16.11
CA SER A 527 7.55 6.49 -16.85
C SER A 527 8.44 7.35 -15.95
N PRO A 528 9.53 7.95 -16.48
CA PRO A 528 10.34 8.89 -15.72
C PRO A 528 9.57 10.17 -15.42
N ILE A 529 9.71 10.69 -14.20
CA ILE A 529 9.18 12.00 -13.80
C ILE A 529 10.02 13.11 -14.43
N THR A 530 11.34 12.96 -14.37
CA THR A 530 12.36 13.86 -14.94
C THR A 530 13.57 13.03 -15.38
N LEU A 531 14.38 13.58 -16.28
CA LEU A 531 15.68 13.04 -16.72
C LEU A 531 16.83 14.02 -16.46
N SER A 532 16.61 15.08 -15.69
CA SER A 532 17.60 16.11 -15.46
C SER A 532 17.59 16.63 -14.01
N ASP A 533 18.72 17.18 -13.59
CA ASP A 533 18.94 17.76 -12.26
C ASP A 533 18.26 19.13 -12.08
N LYS A 534 17.58 19.65 -13.11
CA LYS A 534 16.76 20.87 -13.05
C LYS A 534 15.39 20.63 -13.67
N PRO A 535 14.31 21.16 -13.09
CA PRO A 535 13.00 20.97 -13.68
C PRO A 535 12.83 21.82 -14.94
N ASP A 536 12.12 21.29 -15.92
CA ASP A 536 11.35 22.11 -16.87
C ASP A 536 9.86 22.16 -16.49
N ALA A 537 9.05 22.88 -17.28
CA ALA A 537 7.62 23.02 -16.98
C ALA A 537 6.85 21.68 -17.06
N ASN A 538 7.26 20.76 -17.94
CA ASN A 538 6.63 19.44 -18.03
C ASN A 538 7.02 18.57 -16.84
N ASP A 539 8.30 18.62 -16.42
CA ASP A 539 8.79 17.90 -15.26
C ASP A 539 8.03 18.26 -13.98
N ILE A 540 7.68 19.54 -13.80
CA ILE A 540 6.84 20.01 -12.68
C ILE A 540 5.44 19.40 -12.76
N GLU A 541 4.79 19.45 -13.93
CA GLU A 541 3.45 18.89 -14.10
C GLU A 541 3.43 17.36 -13.98
N TYR A 542 4.49 16.69 -14.43
CA TYR A 542 4.70 15.26 -14.21
C TYR A 542 4.87 14.93 -12.74
N LEU A 543 5.63 15.73 -11.98
CA LEU A 543 5.76 15.50 -10.54
C LEU A 543 4.43 15.73 -9.81
N LYS A 544 3.66 16.77 -10.15
CA LYS A 544 2.31 16.97 -9.60
C LYS A 544 1.38 15.80 -9.91
N GLN A 545 1.41 15.30 -11.15
CA GLN A 545 0.64 14.14 -11.57
C GLN A 545 1.02 12.88 -10.79
N PHE A 546 2.31 12.61 -10.65
CA PHE A 546 2.83 11.50 -9.83
C PHE A 546 2.34 11.61 -8.38
N CYS A 547 2.40 12.82 -7.80
CA CYS A 547 1.93 13.06 -6.44
C CYS A 547 0.42 12.82 -6.28
N ARG A 548 -0.40 13.35 -7.20
CA ARG A 548 -1.86 13.10 -7.20
C ARG A 548 -2.14 11.61 -7.28
N PHE A 549 -1.47 10.92 -8.20
CA PHE A 549 -1.60 9.48 -8.42
C PHE A 549 -1.27 8.67 -7.16
N ALA A 550 -0.09 8.90 -6.57
CA ALA A 550 0.36 8.19 -5.39
C ALA A 550 -0.58 8.43 -4.19
N ILE A 551 -0.95 9.69 -3.92
CA ILE A 551 -1.83 10.03 -2.80
C ILE A 551 -3.22 9.44 -3.02
N PHE A 552 -3.78 9.49 -4.23
CA PHE A 552 -5.09 8.89 -4.53
C PHE A 552 -5.12 7.40 -4.18
N HIS A 553 -4.10 6.64 -4.58
CA HIS A 553 -4.07 5.19 -4.43
C HIS A 553 -3.90 4.75 -2.96
N VAL A 554 -3.04 5.42 -2.21
CA VAL A 554 -2.81 5.10 -0.78
C VAL A 554 -3.87 5.65 0.17
N THR A 555 -4.74 6.54 -0.31
CA THR A 555 -5.84 7.12 0.47
C THR A 555 -7.19 6.59 0.01
N LEU A 556 -7.88 7.28 -0.90
CA LEU A 556 -9.25 6.96 -1.29
C LEU A 556 -9.38 5.57 -1.91
N TRP A 557 -8.51 5.19 -2.85
CA TRP A 557 -8.59 3.90 -3.52
C TRP A 557 -8.49 2.74 -2.52
N HIS A 558 -7.40 2.71 -1.74
CA HIS A 558 -7.22 1.67 -0.73
C HIS A 558 -8.33 1.70 0.33
N SER A 559 -8.75 2.88 0.81
CA SER A 559 -9.87 2.99 1.75
C SER A 559 -11.15 2.36 1.17
N TRP A 560 -11.44 2.65 -0.11
CA TRP A 560 -12.62 2.13 -0.79
C TRP A 560 -12.59 0.62 -0.87
N VAL A 561 -11.48 0.05 -1.37
CA VAL A 561 -11.36 -1.38 -1.60
C VAL A 561 -11.23 -2.16 -0.29
N ASN A 562 -10.37 -1.73 0.65
CA ASN A 562 -10.20 -2.41 1.95
C ASN A 562 -11.47 -2.32 2.79
N ASP A 563 -12.03 -1.12 3.00
CA ASP A 563 -13.16 -0.97 3.93
C ASP A 563 -14.46 -1.57 3.39
N SER A 564 -14.53 -1.84 2.08
CA SER A 564 -15.65 -2.56 1.43
C SER A 564 -15.54 -4.09 1.49
N GLN A 565 -14.47 -4.66 2.05
CA GLN A 565 -14.28 -6.12 2.11
C GLN A 565 -15.42 -6.82 2.85
N THR A 566 -15.90 -6.25 3.97
CA THR A 566 -17.03 -6.84 4.72
C THR A 566 -18.34 -6.76 3.95
N ASP A 567 -18.55 -5.73 3.12
CA ASP A 567 -19.72 -5.61 2.26
C ASP A 567 -19.70 -6.58 1.07
N ALA A 568 -18.51 -7.04 0.66
CA ALA A 568 -18.34 -7.99 -0.43
C ALA A 568 -18.31 -9.44 0.05
N GLY A 569 -17.55 -9.74 1.10
CA GLY A 569 -17.26 -11.11 1.58
C GLY A 569 -17.64 -11.38 3.04
N GLY A 570 -18.35 -10.48 3.72
CA GLY A 570 -18.80 -10.66 5.10
C GLY A 570 -20.00 -11.59 5.29
N GLU A 571 -20.59 -12.08 4.19
CA GLU A 571 -21.68 -13.06 4.18
C GLU A 571 -21.32 -14.22 3.25
N VAL A 572 -21.02 -15.39 3.81
CA VAL A 572 -20.48 -16.55 3.06
C VAL A 572 -21.44 -17.02 1.96
N LEU A 573 -22.76 -16.93 2.20
CA LEU A 573 -23.75 -17.36 1.21
C LEU A 573 -23.88 -16.36 0.05
N TYR A 574 -23.56 -15.08 0.28
CA TYR A 574 -23.63 -14.04 -0.74
C TYR A 574 -22.46 -14.10 -1.73
N SER A 575 -21.24 -14.24 -1.22
CA SER A 575 -19.98 -14.26 -2.00
C SER A 575 -18.84 -14.95 -1.25
N SER A 576 -17.84 -15.39 -2.01
CA SER A 576 -16.61 -16.04 -1.56
C SER A 576 -15.50 -15.84 -2.59
N LEU A 577 -14.26 -16.28 -2.32
CA LEU A 577 -13.17 -16.23 -3.31
C LEU A 577 -13.22 -17.38 -4.32
N GLY A 578 -13.82 -18.52 -3.95
CA GLY A 578 -14.03 -19.68 -4.81
C GLY A 578 -15.37 -20.36 -4.50
N LEU A 579 -15.88 -21.10 -5.49
CA LEU A 579 -17.01 -22.01 -5.37
C LEU A 579 -16.58 -23.41 -5.82
N ARG A 580 -17.32 -24.44 -5.42
CA ARG A 580 -16.94 -25.85 -5.59
C ARG A 580 -18.05 -26.67 -6.25
N ASN A 581 -17.68 -27.87 -6.67
CA ASN A 581 -18.60 -28.95 -7.03
C ASN A 581 -19.64 -28.62 -8.12
N GLY A 582 -19.26 -27.78 -9.09
CA GLY A 582 -20.09 -27.35 -10.21
C GLY A 582 -20.71 -25.97 -10.03
N SER A 583 -20.68 -25.39 -8.82
CA SER A 583 -21.07 -24.01 -8.51
C SER A 583 -22.53 -23.60 -8.76
N PHE A 584 -23.38 -24.51 -9.26
CA PHE A 584 -24.81 -24.31 -9.47
C PHE A 584 -25.64 -25.10 -8.45
N GLY A 585 -26.42 -24.40 -7.64
CA GLY A 585 -27.29 -24.97 -6.62
C GLY A 585 -27.79 -23.89 -5.65
N ASN A 586 -28.49 -24.30 -4.58
CA ASN A 586 -28.95 -23.36 -3.57
C ASN A 586 -27.76 -22.68 -2.88
N GLU A 587 -27.93 -21.42 -2.47
CA GLU A 587 -26.80 -20.67 -1.88
C GLU A 587 -26.28 -21.27 -0.58
N ASP A 588 -27.14 -21.98 0.16
CA ASP A 588 -26.87 -22.69 1.41
C ASP A 588 -26.35 -24.12 1.24
N ASP A 589 -26.10 -24.57 0.00
CA ASP A 589 -25.50 -25.88 -0.25
C ASP A 589 -24.03 -25.88 0.21
N PRO A 590 -23.67 -26.63 1.29
CA PRO A 590 -22.32 -26.64 1.84
C PRO A 590 -21.32 -27.39 0.95
N THR A 591 -21.78 -28.09 -0.08
CA THR A 591 -20.91 -28.71 -1.08
C THR A 591 -20.45 -27.69 -2.13
N ILE A 592 -21.19 -26.61 -2.34
CA ILE A 592 -20.88 -25.55 -3.32
C ILE A 592 -20.14 -24.38 -2.67
N ALA A 593 -20.60 -23.94 -1.50
CA ALA A 593 -19.98 -22.86 -0.75
C ALA A 593 -18.56 -23.25 -0.26
N PRO A 594 -17.74 -22.30 0.21
CA PRO A 594 -16.46 -22.62 0.86
C PRO A 594 -16.65 -23.63 1.99
N ASP A 595 -15.65 -24.48 2.22
CA ASP A 595 -15.72 -25.39 3.37
C ASP A 595 -15.71 -24.62 4.70
N SER A 596 -15.95 -25.31 5.82
CA SER A 596 -15.98 -24.66 7.14
C SER A 596 -14.70 -23.91 7.50
N GLY A 597 -13.53 -24.40 7.06
CA GLY A 597 -12.22 -23.80 7.30
C GLY A 597 -12.03 -22.52 6.48
N GLU A 598 -12.30 -22.59 5.18
CA GLU A 598 -12.26 -21.44 4.27
C GLU A 598 -13.29 -20.37 4.67
N ALA A 599 -14.51 -20.78 5.01
CA ALA A 599 -15.60 -19.88 5.42
C ALA A 599 -15.26 -19.11 6.69
N THR A 600 -14.72 -19.79 7.73
CA THR A 600 -14.31 -19.05 8.94
C THR A 600 -13.09 -18.17 8.70
N GLN A 601 -12.18 -18.56 7.80
CA GLN A 601 -11.00 -17.76 7.50
C GLN A 601 -11.40 -16.51 6.69
N LEU A 602 -12.35 -16.62 5.77
CA LEU A 602 -12.97 -15.50 5.06
C LEU A 602 -13.50 -14.46 6.05
N LEU A 603 -14.44 -14.87 6.91
CA LEU A 603 -15.09 -13.97 7.85
C LEU A 603 -14.10 -13.39 8.85
N TYR A 604 -13.13 -14.18 9.32
CA TYR A 604 -12.05 -13.67 10.18
C TYR A 604 -11.27 -12.55 9.49
N LEU A 605 -10.82 -12.77 8.25
CA LEU A 605 -9.99 -11.79 7.55
C LEU A 605 -10.74 -10.51 7.23
N VAL A 606 -11.89 -10.57 6.56
CA VAL A 606 -12.61 -9.34 6.19
C VAL A 606 -13.00 -8.52 7.43
N ASN A 607 -13.32 -9.17 8.56
CA ASN A 607 -13.58 -8.46 9.81
C ASN A 607 -12.30 -7.91 10.46
N VAL A 608 -11.18 -8.63 10.49
CA VAL A 608 -9.92 -8.12 11.07
C VAL A 608 -9.39 -6.94 10.27
N LEU A 609 -9.35 -7.07 8.94
CA LEU A 609 -8.77 -6.06 8.05
C LEU A 609 -9.56 -4.74 8.12
N THR A 610 -10.89 -4.81 8.25
CA THR A 610 -11.74 -3.61 8.36
C THR A 610 -11.93 -3.08 9.79
N ALA A 611 -11.65 -3.89 10.82
CA ALA A 611 -11.77 -3.49 12.22
C ALA A 611 -10.63 -2.58 12.70
N ILE A 612 -9.47 -2.63 12.03
CA ILE A 612 -8.33 -1.80 12.38
C ILE A 612 -8.51 -0.43 11.72
N LYS A 613 -8.74 0.58 12.55
CA LYS A 613 -9.18 1.93 12.16
C LYS A 613 -8.21 2.99 12.71
N TYR A 614 -7.04 3.07 12.10
CA TYR A 614 -5.98 4.01 12.46
C TYR A 614 -5.38 4.67 11.23
N GLY A 615 -5.13 5.97 11.32
CA GLY A 615 -4.46 6.73 10.28
C GLY A 615 -5.47 7.26 9.27
N TYR A 616 -6.29 8.22 9.70
CA TYR A 616 -7.25 8.92 8.85
C TYR A 616 -6.78 10.35 8.57
N ILE A 617 -7.03 10.85 7.36
CA ILE A 617 -6.58 12.19 6.94
C ILE A 617 -7.08 13.27 7.92
N ILE A 618 -8.37 13.22 8.24
CA ILE A 618 -9.01 14.22 9.09
C ILE A 618 -8.62 14.07 10.56
N LYS A 619 -8.58 12.83 11.06
CA LYS A 619 -8.25 12.54 12.46
C LYS A 619 -6.78 12.82 12.76
N ASN A 620 -5.89 12.63 11.77
CA ASN A 620 -4.48 12.97 11.80
C ASN A 620 -3.79 12.46 13.07
N GLU A 621 -3.95 11.18 13.39
CA GLU A 621 -3.50 10.59 14.66
C GLU A 621 -2.00 10.72 14.90
N ASP A 622 -1.21 10.73 13.83
CA ASP A 622 0.25 10.87 13.87
C ASP A 622 0.72 12.34 13.79
N GLY A 623 -0.19 13.28 13.59
CA GLY A 623 0.12 14.71 13.54
C GLY A 623 0.98 15.11 12.34
N ASP A 624 1.04 14.31 11.28
CA ASP A 624 1.98 14.51 10.16
C ASP A 624 1.29 14.84 8.82
N ILE A 625 -0.04 14.82 8.76
CA ILE A 625 -0.77 15.24 7.56
C ILE A 625 -0.79 16.77 7.46
N PRO A 626 -0.32 17.37 6.34
CA PRO A 626 -0.31 18.81 6.13
C PRO A 626 -1.68 19.45 6.39
N ALA A 627 -1.72 20.50 7.20
CA ALA A 627 -2.97 21.14 7.60
C ALA A 627 -3.79 21.68 6.41
N GLU A 628 -3.13 22.15 5.35
CA GLU A 628 -3.81 22.66 4.16
C GLU A 628 -4.63 21.57 3.47
N PHE A 629 -4.08 20.35 3.35
CA PHE A 629 -4.82 19.22 2.76
C PHE A 629 -6.08 18.90 3.57
N ARG A 630 -5.94 18.82 4.89
CA ARG A 630 -7.06 18.54 5.80
C ARG A 630 -8.14 19.61 5.71
N LYS A 631 -7.75 20.88 5.61
CA LYS A 631 -8.66 22.02 5.50
C LYS A 631 -9.41 21.99 4.16
N ILE A 632 -8.72 21.81 3.04
CA ILE A 632 -9.36 21.70 1.71
C ILE A 632 -10.35 20.53 1.72
N LEU A 633 -9.93 19.35 2.19
CA LEU A 633 -10.80 18.18 2.25
C LEU A 633 -12.05 18.41 3.13
N LEU A 634 -11.91 19.06 4.29
CA LEU A 634 -13.05 19.40 5.16
C LEU A 634 -14.01 20.42 4.56
N ASN A 635 -13.54 21.33 3.71
CA ASN A 635 -14.41 22.27 3.01
C ASN A 635 -15.39 21.57 2.07
N HIS A 636 -15.03 20.37 1.59
CA HIS A 636 -15.88 19.52 0.74
C HIS A 636 -16.67 18.47 1.51
N LYS A 637 -16.73 18.53 2.86
CA LYS A 637 -17.46 17.55 3.67
C LYS A 637 -18.92 17.39 3.26
N GLN A 638 -19.60 18.49 2.91
CA GLN A 638 -20.99 18.44 2.47
C GLN A 638 -21.14 17.83 1.06
N ASP A 639 -20.17 18.04 0.18
CA ASP A 639 -20.18 17.49 -1.18
C ASP A 639 -20.05 15.95 -1.14
N PHE A 640 -19.19 15.42 -0.26
CA PHE A 640 -19.13 13.97 -0.01
C PHE A 640 -20.42 13.43 0.63
N ALA A 641 -21.01 14.16 1.58
CA ALA A 641 -22.25 13.74 2.23
C ALA A 641 -23.43 13.65 1.25
N GLN A 642 -23.48 14.50 0.22
CA GLN A 642 -24.47 14.41 -0.87
C GLN A 642 -24.31 13.16 -1.74
N LEU A 643 -23.15 12.50 -1.67
CA LEU A 643 -22.84 11.24 -2.35
C LEU A 643 -22.92 10.04 -1.38
N ASP A 644 -23.55 10.22 -0.21
CA ASP A 644 -23.66 9.21 0.86
C ASP A 644 -22.30 8.67 1.35
N PHE A 645 -21.27 9.53 1.35
CA PHE A 645 -19.92 9.17 1.79
C PHE A 645 -19.45 10.07 2.93
N ASP A 646 -18.96 9.46 4.02
CA ASP A 646 -18.33 10.21 5.10
C ASP A 646 -16.84 10.40 4.81
N VAL A 647 -16.45 11.65 4.51
CA VAL A 647 -15.06 12.05 4.28
C VAL A 647 -14.11 11.70 5.44
N ASN A 648 -14.63 11.52 6.67
CA ASN A 648 -13.82 11.11 7.81
C ASN A 648 -13.28 9.67 7.69
N ASN A 649 -13.87 8.86 6.80
CA ASN A 649 -13.45 7.48 6.56
C ASN A 649 -12.30 7.35 5.55
N ILE A 650 -11.84 8.46 4.95
CA ILE A 650 -10.67 8.41 4.05
C ILE A 650 -9.41 8.22 4.90
N ARG A 651 -8.78 7.05 4.74
CA ARG A 651 -7.51 6.71 5.37
C ARG A 651 -6.39 7.54 4.76
N ALA A 652 -5.37 7.82 5.57
CA ALA A 652 -4.21 8.61 5.18
C ALA A 652 -3.11 7.75 4.53
N LEU A 653 -3.11 6.44 4.74
CA LEU A 653 -2.06 5.54 4.31
C LEU A 653 -2.55 4.08 4.22
N ILE A 654 -1.72 3.24 3.62
CA ILE A 654 -1.91 1.79 3.57
C ILE A 654 -1.17 1.17 4.76
N ASN A 655 -1.88 0.98 5.87
CA ASN A 655 -1.42 0.13 6.96
C ASN A 655 -2.53 -0.74 7.53
N ILE A 656 -3.76 -0.56 7.04
CA ILE A 656 -4.87 -1.48 6.79
C ILE A 656 -6.15 -0.64 6.78
#